data_AF-Q2Q0H4-F1
#
_entry.id   AF-Q2Q0H4-F1
#
_cell.length_a   1.000
_cell.length_b   1.000
_cell.length_c   1.000
_cell.angle_alpha   90.00
_cell.angle_beta   90.00
_cell.angle_gamma   90.00
#
_symmetry.space_group_name_H-M   'P 1'
#
loop_
_entity.id
_entity.type
_entity.pdbx_description
1 polymer ?
#
loop_
_entity_poly.entity_id
_entity_poly.type
_entity_poly.pdbx_seq_one_letter_code
_entity_poly.pdbx_strand_id
1 'polypeptide(L)'
;MNEMNRDKILASTAVLMMIFVTASQIVGSVELEEERSASRFTSSDTGSAIQYTASHTTVMVGPADRTAVLEMPGGHDYSRPLPLVVAMHGFGGYGQRIVDRMVLTDSVHENEHLLLKPDGLRHMQAFPQPRFWNATDACCIQGGSWGPTYTDDVSWLESIVDDAVLNYGADPEGIIFMGYSNGAFMSHRMACERGTMIKSIVALNGVTWNDFTKCLNTGSPDILHVHATDDDWVEYDGAPQISMAGNPMGPSPHPGANTTLSNWANRYGCDQNRVLQGTLDLSAMLSGYETDILDYPNCGSGERVTHWRINDGMHNDFFPFDGTDVWADVTLDWALQGFVRDSDGDGYRDDVDAFIYNPNEWIDADGDGVGANTDECDNDPSSYVDEDGDGYCVPADLFPDDPAEWFDSDMDGVGDNADLFPNNPADWADTDGDGVGDNTDAFPNWPGEWADTDGDGIGDNGDAFPEDPNETLDSDGDGVGNNADAFPGDPLETADTDGDGIGDNGDLFPNDPNDWADKDNDGVGNNADAFPNDPYEWSDIDNDGVGDNADAFPTDPSETADTDGDGIGDNADAFPADPSETADFDGDGVGNNADAFPADPSETADTDGDGAGDNFDAFPEDASETLDSDGDGVGNNADAFPNDPAESEDSDGDGVGDNADAFPNDPAESEDSDGDGVGDNADAFPRWEGETIDSDKDGVGDNADLFPNDPFETADADGDGVGDNADFRPYDKDVQLESDLESFPIITIVAAVAIAAFGLIIFQQVVLNKPSKSNKSGKKSRGGANKKSGGKGKKRLFSKDEIPDREAAVDWAQTTLEEGESEDSVAEQLQATGWSKAQTRAIIKLSKK
;
A
#
# COMPACT_ATOMS: atom_id res chain seq x y z
N MET A 1 -69.10 37.91 -53.44
CA MET A 1 -68.32 39.14 -53.66
C MET A 1 -67.70 39.58 -52.34
N ASN A 2 -66.41 39.41 -52.07
CA ASN A 2 -65.39 38.59 -52.74
C ASN A 2 -64.81 37.67 -51.63
N GLU A 3 -64.43 36.41 -51.89
CA GLU A 3 -63.18 36.02 -52.57
C GLU A 3 -61.98 36.84 -52.06
N MET A 4 -61.20 36.29 -51.13
CA MET A 4 -60.17 35.26 -51.35
C MET A 4 -58.86 35.86 -51.88
N ASN A 5 -58.01 36.26 -50.91
CA ASN A 5 -56.55 36.37 -50.95
C ASN A 5 -56.14 36.26 -49.47
N ARG A 6 -55.80 35.12 -48.89
CA ARG A 6 -55.33 33.84 -49.45
C ARG A 6 -54.03 33.95 -50.26
N ASP A 7 -53.05 34.65 -49.69
CA ASP A 7 -51.60 34.51 -49.96
C ASP A 7 -50.76 34.99 -48.75
N LYS A 8 -51.14 34.52 -47.55
CA LYS A 8 -50.33 34.57 -46.31
C LYS A 8 -50.48 33.27 -45.50
N ILE A 9 -50.34 32.16 -46.22
CA ILE A 9 -50.26 30.79 -45.72
C ILE A 9 -48.96 30.22 -46.30
N LEU A 10 -48.11 29.62 -45.46
CA LEU A 10 -46.78 29.06 -45.77
C LEU A 10 -45.74 30.13 -46.18
N ALA A 11 -44.50 30.15 -45.68
CA ALA A 11 -43.88 29.42 -44.57
C ALA A 11 -42.95 30.42 -43.81
N SER A 12 -42.52 30.21 -42.56
CA SER A 12 -42.55 29.00 -41.71
C SER A 12 -43.15 29.35 -40.33
N THR A 13 -43.80 28.49 -39.51
CA THR A 13 -43.88 27.02 -39.41
C THR A 13 -42.53 26.32 -39.21
N ALA A 14 -41.80 26.71 -38.16
CA ALA A 14 -40.59 26.00 -37.70
C ALA A 14 -40.24 26.20 -36.21
N VAL A 15 -40.59 27.34 -35.57
CA VAL A 15 -40.02 27.73 -34.25
C VAL A 15 -41.07 28.28 -33.26
N LEU A 16 -42.17 27.55 -33.02
CA LEU A 16 -43.16 27.91 -31.99
C LEU A 16 -44.02 26.73 -31.49
N MET A 17 -43.47 25.51 -31.58
CA MET A 17 -43.86 24.31 -30.84
C MET A 17 -42.54 23.59 -30.48
N MET A 18 -42.45 23.01 -29.29
CA MET A 18 -41.18 22.63 -28.62
C MET A 18 -40.31 23.89 -28.39
N ILE A 19 -40.13 24.39 -27.17
CA ILE A 19 -39.97 23.69 -25.89
C ILE A 19 -41.06 24.09 -24.88
N PHE A 20 -41.76 23.10 -24.33
CA PHE A 20 -42.28 23.12 -22.96
C PHE A 20 -41.17 22.49 -22.09
N VAL A 21 -40.59 23.23 -21.13
CA VAL A 21 -39.79 22.76 -19.96
C VAL A 21 -39.14 23.99 -19.31
N THR A 22 -39.09 24.04 -17.98
CA THR A 22 -38.57 25.14 -17.12
C THR A 22 -39.22 26.52 -17.29
N ALA A 23 -39.30 27.37 -16.26
CA ALA A 23 -39.35 27.14 -14.81
C ALA A 23 -40.05 28.35 -14.16
N SER A 24 -40.72 28.15 -13.02
CA SER A 24 -41.27 29.23 -12.19
C SER A 24 -41.67 28.71 -10.81
N GLN A 25 -41.31 29.47 -9.78
CA GLN A 25 -41.53 29.18 -8.34
C GLN A 25 -40.62 28.07 -7.77
N ILE A 26 -40.15 28.15 -6.51
CA ILE A 26 -39.91 29.32 -5.64
C ILE A 26 -38.81 28.95 -4.62
N VAL A 27 -38.26 29.94 -3.91
CA VAL A 27 -37.34 29.78 -2.77
C VAL A 27 -37.73 28.60 -1.86
N GLY A 28 -36.84 27.60 -1.79
CA GLY A 28 -36.74 26.60 -0.73
C GLY A 28 -35.37 26.73 -0.05
N SER A 29 -35.16 25.98 1.04
CA SER A 29 -33.88 25.94 1.76
C SER A 29 -32.75 25.43 0.85
N VAL A 30 -31.57 26.03 1.03
CA VAL A 30 -30.34 25.26 0.93
C VAL A 30 -30.21 24.59 2.29
N GLU A 31 -30.78 23.38 2.40
CA GLU A 31 -30.20 22.38 3.29
C GLU A 31 -28.72 22.24 2.90
N LEU A 32 -27.84 21.97 3.87
CA LEU A 32 -26.49 21.55 3.53
C LEU A 32 -26.61 20.21 2.81
N GLU A 33 -25.96 20.06 1.67
CA GLU A 33 -25.65 18.74 1.12
C GLU A 33 -24.65 18.12 2.09
N GLU A 34 -25.17 17.38 3.07
CA GLU A 34 -24.44 16.38 3.83
C GLU A 34 -23.83 15.43 2.80
N GLU A 35 -22.50 15.33 2.78
CA GLU A 35 -21.80 14.57 1.75
C GLU A 35 -22.29 13.13 1.80
N ARG A 36 -22.84 12.66 0.67
CA ARG A 36 -23.26 11.26 0.54
C ARG A 36 -22.01 10.42 0.31
N SER A 37 -21.24 10.26 1.39
CA SER A 37 -20.45 9.07 1.65
C SER A 37 -21.25 7.87 1.17
N ALA A 38 -20.63 7.05 0.33
CA ALA A 38 -21.17 5.74 0.02
C ALA A 38 -21.31 5.03 1.36
N SER A 39 -22.56 4.81 1.78
CA SER A 39 -22.84 4.16 3.06
C SER A 39 -22.41 2.72 2.84
N ARG A 40 -21.22 2.34 3.31
CA ARG A 40 -20.63 1.01 3.08
C ARG A 40 -21.64 -0.04 3.53
N PHE A 41 -22.23 -0.75 2.57
CA PHE A 41 -23.37 -1.61 2.79
C PHE A 41 -22.90 -3.04 3.01
N THR A 42 -23.28 -3.58 4.17
CA THR A 42 -23.17 -5.01 4.48
C THR A 42 -24.58 -5.59 4.58
N SER A 43 -24.70 -6.92 4.59
CA SER A 43 -25.98 -7.64 4.66
C SER A 43 -26.91 -7.30 5.85
N SER A 44 -26.51 -6.45 6.81
CA SER A 44 -27.38 -5.96 7.91
C SER A 44 -28.03 -4.59 7.71
N ASP A 45 -27.50 -3.72 6.84
CA ASP A 45 -27.68 -2.26 7.00
C ASP A 45 -28.54 -1.57 5.93
N THR A 46 -28.90 -2.25 4.84
CA THR A 46 -29.68 -1.71 3.71
C THR A 46 -31.17 -1.95 3.79
N GLY A 47 -31.57 -3.18 4.15
CA GLY A 47 -32.96 -3.60 4.02
C GLY A 47 -33.37 -4.62 5.07
N SER A 48 -34.49 -4.32 5.74
CA SER A 48 -35.25 -5.33 6.50
C SER A 48 -36.45 -5.81 5.68
N ALA A 49 -36.96 -7.00 6.03
CA ALA A 49 -38.23 -7.48 5.49
C ALA A 49 -39.35 -6.44 5.75
N ILE A 50 -40.17 -6.17 4.73
CA ILE A 50 -41.11 -5.03 4.75
C ILE A 50 -42.05 -5.11 5.95
N GLN A 51 -42.03 -4.07 6.78
CA GLN A 51 -42.91 -3.97 7.95
C GLN A 51 -44.30 -3.46 7.54
N TYR A 52 -45.08 -4.33 6.90
CA TYR A 52 -46.45 -4.01 6.50
C TYR A 52 -47.31 -3.63 7.72
N THR A 53 -48.09 -2.57 7.56
CA THR A 53 -49.13 -2.18 8.51
C THR A 53 -50.39 -3.03 8.29
N ALA A 54 -51.10 -3.37 9.38
CA ALA A 54 -52.31 -4.19 9.39
C ALA A 54 -53.56 -3.44 8.85
N SER A 55 -53.46 -2.83 7.67
CA SER A 55 -54.53 -2.10 7.01
C SER A 55 -54.34 -2.11 5.50
N HIS A 56 -55.34 -2.57 4.74
CA HIS A 56 -55.25 -2.70 3.28
C HIS A 56 -55.18 -1.37 2.53
N THR A 57 -54.29 -1.30 1.55
CA THR A 57 -54.26 -0.24 0.53
C THR A 57 -55.10 -0.68 -0.68
N THR A 58 -55.90 0.21 -1.27
CA THR A 58 -56.75 -0.12 -2.44
C THR A 58 -56.64 0.90 -3.56
N VAL A 59 -56.59 0.41 -4.80
CA VAL A 59 -56.53 1.21 -6.03
C VAL A 59 -57.51 0.66 -7.09
N MET A 60 -57.82 1.47 -8.11
CA MET A 60 -58.67 1.06 -9.23
C MET A 60 -57.82 0.89 -10.49
N VAL A 61 -57.62 -0.35 -10.92
CA VAL A 61 -56.85 -0.69 -12.13
C VAL A 61 -57.75 -0.84 -13.35
N GLY A 62 -57.18 -0.64 -14.54
CA GLY A 62 -57.82 -0.87 -15.84
C GLY A 62 -58.49 0.35 -16.49
N PRO A 63 -59.06 0.16 -17.70
CA PRO A 63 -59.63 1.25 -18.49
C PRO A 63 -60.88 1.87 -17.84
N ALA A 64 -61.07 3.17 -18.06
CA ALA A 64 -62.08 3.97 -17.36
C ALA A 64 -63.56 3.60 -17.64
N ASP A 65 -63.84 2.73 -18.61
CA ASP A 65 -65.17 2.14 -18.85
C ASP A 65 -65.36 0.76 -18.18
N ARG A 66 -64.28 0.11 -17.74
CA ARG A 66 -64.30 -1.13 -16.95
C ARG A 66 -63.04 -1.29 -16.08
N THR A 67 -63.15 -0.91 -14.81
CA THR A 67 -62.08 -1.04 -13.80
C THR A 67 -62.29 -2.23 -12.86
N ALA A 68 -61.23 -2.66 -12.19
CA ALA A 68 -61.23 -3.61 -11.08
C ALA A 68 -60.62 -2.97 -9.81
N VAL A 69 -60.92 -3.49 -8.62
CA VAL A 69 -60.21 -3.12 -7.39
C VAL A 69 -58.97 -4.00 -7.28
N LEU A 70 -57.79 -3.38 -7.15
CA LEU A 70 -56.59 -4.05 -6.65
C LEU A 70 -56.43 -3.68 -5.18
N GLU A 71 -56.17 -4.68 -4.34
CA GLU A 71 -55.96 -4.56 -2.91
C GLU A 71 -54.57 -5.09 -2.56
N MET A 72 -53.89 -4.41 -1.64
CA MET A 72 -52.46 -4.55 -1.37
C MET A 72 -52.21 -4.38 0.14
N PRO A 73 -51.09 -4.89 0.69
CA PRO A 73 -50.69 -4.61 2.07
C PRO A 73 -50.61 -3.11 2.40
N GLY A 74 -50.62 -2.79 3.69
CA GLY A 74 -50.56 -1.41 4.18
C GLY A 74 -49.13 -0.91 4.22
N GLY A 75 -48.80 0.08 3.39
CA GLY A 75 -47.39 0.45 3.17
C GLY A 75 -46.66 -0.52 2.26
N HIS A 76 -47.39 -1.21 1.37
CA HIS A 76 -46.81 -1.91 0.22
C HIS A 76 -45.92 -0.98 -0.60
N ASP A 77 -44.71 -1.43 -0.91
CA ASP A 77 -43.78 -0.72 -1.79
C ASP A 77 -43.91 -1.26 -3.21
N TYR A 78 -44.05 -0.38 -4.20
CA TYR A 78 -44.26 -0.80 -5.58
C TYR A 78 -42.96 -1.20 -6.29
N SER A 79 -41.78 -0.95 -5.69
CA SER A 79 -40.53 -1.54 -6.21
C SER A 79 -40.43 -3.02 -5.86
N ARG A 80 -40.87 -3.43 -4.65
CA ARG A 80 -40.66 -4.77 -4.09
C ARG A 80 -41.83 -5.70 -4.48
N PRO A 81 -41.69 -6.58 -5.49
CA PRO A 81 -42.83 -7.25 -6.10
C PRO A 81 -43.48 -8.32 -5.19
N LEU A 82 -44.81 -8.42 -5.28
CA LEU A 82 -45.61 -9.42 -4.57
C LEU A 82 -46.48 -10.26 -5.53
N PRO A 83 -46.67 -11.57 -5.26
CA PRO A 83 -47.51 -12.43 -6.10
C PRO A 83 -48.95 -11.91 -6.19
N LEU A 84 -49.61 -12.17 -7.33
CA LEU A 84 -50.90 -11.56 -7.67
C LEU A 84 -52.04 -12.59 -7.75
N VAL A 85 -52.96 -12.54 -6.80
CA VAL A 85 -54.15 -13.38 -6.75
C VAL A 85 -55.32 -12.69 -7.47
N VAL A 86 -55.78 -13.26 -8.58
CA VAL A 86 -56.93 -12.75 -9.36
C VAL A 86 -58.19 -13.54 -9.02
N ALA A 87 -59.08 -12.95 -8.22
CA ALA A 87 -60.24 -13.62 -7.63
C ALA A 87 -61.49 -13.58 -8.53
N MET A 88 -61.73 -14.68 -9.27
CA MET A 88 -62.72 -14.79 -10.35
C MET A 88 -64.08 -15.30 -9.85
N HIS A 89 -65.08 -14.41 -9.77
CA HIS A 89 -66.40 -14.73 -9.21
C HIS A 89 -67.26 -15.66 -10.08
N GLY A 90 -68.10 -16.49 -9.45
CA GLY A 90 -69.12 -17.31 -10.13
C GLY A 90 -70.28 -16.50 -10.74
N PHE A 91 -71.20 -17.18 -11.44
CA PHE A 91 -72.31 -16.52 -12.16
C PHE A 91 -73.23 -15.75 -11.19
N GLY A 92 -73.65 -14.54 -11.58
CA GLY A 92 -74.40 -13.63 -10.71
C GLY A 92 -73.59 -13.13 -9.50
N GLY A 93 -72.26 -13.19 -9.57
CA GLY A 93 -71.33 -12.69 -8.56
C GLY A 93 -70.98 -11.22 -8.65
N TYR A 94 -69.96 -10.84 -7.88
CA TYR A 94 -69.14 -9.65 -8.00
C TYR A 94 -67.82 -9.90 -7.24
N GLY A 95 -66.74 -9.18 -7.56
CA GLY A 95 -65.37 -9.45 -7.08
C GLY A 95 -65.26 -9.61 -5.56
N GLN A 96 -65.71 -8.61 -4.79
CA GLN A 96 -65.69 -8.70 -3.31
C GLN A 96 -66.46 -9.93 -2.78
N ARG A 97 -67.57 -10.35 -3.40
CA ARG A 97 -68.37 -11.50 -2.94
C ARG A 97 -67.68 -12.87 -3.12
N ILE A 98 -66.64 -12.97 -3.94
CA ILE A 98 -65.84 -14.21 -4.03
C ILE A 98 -64.66 -14.15 -3.06
N VAL A 99 -64.06 -12.97 -2.88
CA VAL A 99 -63.05 -12.70 -1.85
C VAL A 99 -63.61 -12.99 -0.44
N ASP A 100 -64.76 -12.40 -0.08
CA ASP A 100 -65.48 -12.64 1.19
C ASP A 100 -65.81 -14.12 1.44
N ARG A 101 -65.80 -14.94 0.37
CA ARG A 101 -66.20 -16.36 0.37
C ARG A 101 -65.02 -17.32 0.39
N MET A 102 -63.87 -16.89 -0.11
CA MET A 102 -62.61 -17.63 -0.15
C MET A 102 -61.62 -17.12 0.91
N VAL A 103 -62.06 -16.23 1.81
CA VAL A 103 -61.28 -15.64 2.92
C VAL A 103 -60.03 -14.87 2.46
N LEU A 104 -60.02 -14.40 1.21
CA LEU A 104 -58.81 -13.83 0.59
C LEU A 104 -58.46 -12.42 1.10
N THR A 105 -59.33 -11.73 1.84
CA THR A 105 -59.03 -10.36 2.33
C THR A 105 -57.87 -10.39 3.32
N ASP A 106 -57.93 -11.28 4.30
CA ASP A 106 -56.98 -11.31 5.41
C ASP A 106 -55.66 -11.97 4.97
N SER A 107 -55.73 -12.94 4.03
CA SER A 107 -54.56 -13.57 3.40
C SER A 107 -53.63 -12.62 2.65
N VAL A 108 -54.08 -11.41 2.27
CA VAL A 108 -53.21 -10.34 1.73
C VAL A 108 -52.04 -10.04 2.68
N HIS A 109 -52.25 -10.14 3.98
CA HIS A 109 -51.22 -9.98 5.00
C HIS A 109 -50.57 -11.32 5.40
N GLU A 110 -51.37 -12.38 5.53
CA GLU A 110 -50.90 -13.66 6.09
C GLU A 110 -50.08 -14.49 5.10
N ASN A 111 -50.34 -14.30 3.81
CA ASN A 111 -49.67 -14.96 2.68
C ASN A 111 -48.98 -13.94 1.74
N GLU A 112 -48.76 -12.69 2.21
CA GLU A 112 -48.04 -11.59 1.54
C GLU A 112 -48.25 -11.49 0.01
N HIS A 113 -49.49 -11.20 -0.41
CA HIS A 113 -49.85 -11.15 -1.83
C HIS A 113 -50.73 -9.95 -2.18
N LEU A 114 -50.73 -9.55 -3.45
CA LEU A 114 -51.70 -8.60 -3.98
C LEU A 114 -53.00 -9.32 -4.37
N LEU A 115 -54.13 -8.64 -4.26
CA LEU A 115 -55.45 -9.22 -4.49
C LEU A 115 -56.28 -8.40 -5.48
N LEU A 116 -56.40 -8.90 -6.69
CA LEU A 116 -57.21 -8.31 -7.76
C LEU A 116 -58.64 -8.86 -7.69
N LYS A 117 -59.62 -7.95 -7.59
CA LYS A 117 -61.04 -8.25 -7.35
C LYS A 117 -61.92 -7.87 -8.56
N PRO A 118 -61.75 -8.52 -9.74
CA PRO A 118 -62.35 -8.06 -10.98
C PRO A 118 -63.85 -8.37 -11.07
N ASP A 119 -64.59 -7.51 -11.76
CA ASP A 119 -66.04 -7.63 -11.94
C ASP A 119 -66.41 -8.05 -13.38
N GLY A 120 -67.15 -9.15 -13.51
CA GLY A 120 -67.75 -9.61 -14.76
C GLY A 120 -68.82 -8.64 -15.27
N LEU A 121 -69.06 -8.59 -16.59
CA LEU A 121 -70.06 -7.67 -17.15
C LEU A 121 -71.49 -8.11 -16.82
N ARG A 122 -72.36 -7.12 -16.61
CA ARG A 122 -73.79 -7.35 -16.31
C ARG A 122 -74.56 -7.67 -17.59
N HIS A 123 -75.35 -8.74 -17.60
CA HIS A 123 -76.26 -8.98 -18.71
C HIS A 123 -77.46 -8.01 -18.68
N MET A 124 -77.34 -6.88 -19.38
CA MET A 124 -78.32 -5.79 -19.35
C MET A 124 -79.76 -6.18 -19.75
N GLN A 125 -79.94 -7.27 -20.49
CA GLN A 125 -81.24 -7.70 -21.03
C GLN A 125 -81.99 -8.72 -20.15
N ALA A 126 -81.34 -9.27 -19.11
CA ALA A 126 -82.00 -10.14 -18.13
C ALA A 126 -82.29 -9.40 -16.83
N PHE A 127 -83.33 -9.80 -16.10
CA PHE A 127 -83.54 -9.42 -14.70
C PHE A 127 -83.12 -10.60 -13.81
N PRO A 128 -82.29 -10.42 -12.78
CA PRO A 128 -81.86 -9.17 -12.13
C PRO A 128 -80.49 -8.61 -12.60
N GLN A 129 -80.16 -8.72 -13.90
CA GLN A 129 -78.87 -8.30 -14.49
C GLN A 129 -77.63 -8.93 -13.82
N PRO A 130 -77.50 -10.28 -13.80
CA PRO A 130 -76.33 -10.96 -13.24
C PRO A 130 -75.03 -10.53 -13.93
N ARG A 131 -73.93 -10.46 -13.17
CA ARG A 131 -72.56 -10.44 -13.71
C ARG A 131 -72.14 -11.84 -14.14
N PHE A 132 -71.32 -11.94 -15.18
CA PHE A 132 -70.73 -13.20 -15.63
C PHE A 132 -69.46 -12.93 -16.47
N TRP A 133 -68.73 -14.01 -16.77
CA TRP A 133 -67.55 -14.04 -17.64
C TRP A 133 -67.87 -14.74 -18.96
N ASN A 134 -67.38 -14.20 -20.08
CA ASN A 134 -67.32 -14.88 -21.37
C ASN A 134 -66.21 -15.96 -21.34
N ALA A 135 -66.50 -17.05 -20.63
CA ALA A 135 -65.59 -18.18 -20.42
C ALA A 135 -65.55 -19.13 -21.63
N THR A 136 -65.55 -20.44 -21.39
CA THR A 136 -65.45 -21.47 -22.44
C THR A 136 -66.81 -21.79 -23.09
N ASP A 137 -66.81 -22.72 -24.05
CA ASP A 137 -68.05 -23.27 -24.63
C ASP A 137 -68.83 -24.23 -23.69
N ALA A 138 -68.29 -24.53 -22.52
CA ALA A 138 -68.89 -25.42 -21.52
C ALA A 138 -69.87 -24.69 -20.56
N CYS A 139 -69.59 -23.44 -20.18
CA CYS A 139 -70.55 -22.57 -19.48
C CYS A 139 -70.56 -21.15 -20.01
N CYS A 140 -71.78 -20.60 -20.06
CA CYS A 140 -72.01 -19.17 -19.98
C CYS A 140 -71.52 -18.37 -21.22
N ILE A 141 -71.53 -19.06 -22.36
CA ILE A 141 -71.03 -18.62 -23.67
C ILE A 141 -71.72 -17.35 -24.21
N GLN A 142 -70.91 -16.52 -24.87
CA GLN A 142 -71.29 -15.56 -25.91
C GLN A 142 -72.39 -16.09 -26.85
N GLY A 143 -73.43 -15.26 -27.10
CA GLY A 143 -74.45 -15.51 -28.12
C GLY A 143 -75.64 -16.38 -27.69
N GLY A 144 -75.63 -16.95 -26.48
CA GLY A 144 -76.83 -17.53 -25.86
C GLY A 144 -77.81 -16.46 -25.33
N SER A 145 -78.88 -16.90 -24.66
CA SER A 145 -79.94 -16.04 -24.07
C SER A 145 -79.47 -15.07 -22.97
N TRP A 146 -78.17 -15.01 -22.68
CA TRP A 146 -77.60 -14.44 -21.45
C TRP A 146 -76.38 -13.54 -21.68
N GLY A 147 -76.00 -13.22 -22.94
CA GLY A 147 -74.80 -12.42 -23.25
C GLY A 147 -75.07 -11.21 -24.17
N PRO A 148 -74.38 -10.07 -23.96
CA PRO A 148 -74.40 -8.96 -24.91
C PRO A 148 -73.59 -9.31 -26.17
N THR A 149 -73.74 -8.49 -27.22
CA THR A 149 -73.00 -8.67 -28.47
C THR A 149 -71.53 -8.24 -28.33
N TYR A 150 -70.66 -9.23 -28.14
CA TYR A 150 -69.20 -9.13 -28.08
C TYR A 150 -68.65 -8.47 -26.80
N THR A 151 -67.92 -9.27 -26.02
CA THR A 151 -67.12 -8.83 -24.86
C THR A 151 -65.89 -9.72 -24.82
N ASP A 152 -64.72 -9.09 -24.76
CA ASP A 152 -63.45 -9.78 -24.63
C ASP A 152 -62.99 -9.67 -23.17
N ASP A 153 -63.32 -10.69 -22.38
CA ASP A 153 -62.85 -10.77 -20.99
C ASP A 153 -61.38 -11.17 -20.90
N VAL A 154 -60.80 -11.86 -21.90
CA VAL A 154 -59.40 -12.32 -21.85
C VAL A 154 -58.45 -11.13 -21.99
N SER A 155 -58.62 -10.34 -23.06
CA SER A 155 -57.76 -9.16 -23.29
C SER A 155 -57.99 -8.05 -22.26
N TRP A 156 -59.14 -8.05 -21.55
CA TRP A 156 -59.35 -7.15 -20.43
C TRP A 156 -58.66 -7.63 -19.14
N LEU A 157 -58.75 -8.93 -18.80
CA LEU A 157 -58.07 -9.51 -17.64
C LEU A 157 -56.54 -9.37 -17.77
N GLU A 158 -56.00 -9.62 -18.96
CA GLU A 158 -54.63 -9.26 -19.35
C GLU A 158 -54.33 -7.79 -19.00
N SER A 159 -55.09 -6.85 -19.56
CA SER A 159 -54.81 -5.41 -19.37
C SER A 159 -54.89 -4.89 -17.93
N ILE A 160 -55.51 -5.61 -16.99
CA ILE A 160 -55.55 -5.25 -15.56
C ILE A 160 -54.52 -6.01 -14.70
N VAL A 161 -53.97 -7.10 -15.22
CA VAL A 161 -52.78 -7.78 -14.68
C VAL A 161 -51.53 -7.01 -15.10
N ASP A 162 -51.42 -6.64 -16.38
CA ASP A 162 -50.35 -5.78 -16.90
C ASP A 162 -50.28 -4.44 -16.12
N ASP A 163 -51.43 -3.84 -15.81
CA ASP A 163 -51.53 -2.60 -15.02
C ASP A 163 -51.08 -2.79 -13.55
N ALA A 164 -51.35 -3.95 -12.96
CA ALA A 164 -50.88 -4.30 -11.62
C ALA A 164 -49.36 -4.51 -11.59
N VAL A 165 -48.80 -5.21 -12.58
CA VAL A 165 -47.35 -5.44 -12.71
C VAL A 165 -46.62 -4.13 -12.94
N LEU A 166 -47.05 -3.34 -13.93
CA LEU A 166 -46.33 -2.14 -14.37
C LEU A 166 -46.40 -0.93 -13.42
N ASN A 167 -47.41 -0.86 -12.53
CA ASN A 167 -47.68 0.34 -11.74
C ASN A 167 -47.83 0.11 -10.22
N TYR A 168 -47.92 -1.15 -9.75
CA TYR A 168 -48.30 -1.46 -8.37
C TYR A 168 -47.49 -2.59 -7.70
N GLY A 169 -46.38 -3.03 -8.30
CA GLY A 169 -45.51 -4.06 -7.71
C GLY A 169 -46.15 -5.45 -7.66
N ALA A 170 -46.90 -5.83 -8.69
CA ALA A 170 -47.29 -7.23 -8.86
C ALA A 170 -46.16 -8.02 -9.55
N ASP A 171 -45.79 -9.15 -8.99
CA ASP A 171 -44.78 -10.05 -9.53
C ASP A 171 -45.26 -10.70 -10.85
N PRO A 172 -44.49 -10.66 -11.95
CA PRO A 172 -44.86 -11.25 -13.24
C PRO A 172 -44.70 -12.79 -13.31
N GLU A 173 -43.86 -13.41 -12.47
CA GLU A 173 -43.77 -14.87 -12.31
C GLU A 173 -44.78 -15.40 -11.26
N GLY A 174 -45.33 -14.53 -10.40
CA GLY A 174 -46.21 -14.85 -9.26
C GLY A 174 -47.73 -14.76 -9.50
N ILE A 175 -48.22 -14.75 -10.73
CA ILE A 175 -49.64 -14.49 -11.06
C ILE A 175 -50.52 -15.75 -10.96
N ILE A 176 -51.60 -15.69 -10.17
CA ILE A 176 -52.51 -16.80 -9.86
C ILE A 176 -53.96 -16.46 -10.24
N PHE A 177 -54.63 -17.33 -11.02
CA PHE A 177 -56.07 -17.17 -11.33
C PHE A 177 -56.95 -18.12 -10.50
N MET A 178 -57.37 -17.67 -9.31
CA MET A 178 -58.31 -18.39 -8.45
C MET A 178 -59.76 -18.10 -8.83
N GLY A 179 -60.53 -19.13 -9.17
CA GLY A 179 -61.91 -18.97 -9.66
C GLY A 179 -62.89 -19.98 -9.13
N TYR A 180 -64.17 -19.59 -9.07
CA TYR A 180 -65.30 -20.43 -8.68
C TYR A 180 -66.38 -20.47 -9.76
N SER A 181 -66.92 -21.66 -10.07
CA SER A 181 -68.03 -21.83 -11.02
C SER A 181 -67.70 -21.16 -12.36
N ASN A 182 -68.55 -20.29 -12.92
CA ASN A 182 -68.25 -19.48 -14.12
C ASN A 182 -66.88 -18.77 -14.09
N GLY A 183 -66.36 -18.41 -12.92
CA GLY A 183 -64.99 -17.90 -12.75
C GLY A 183 -63.91 -18.95 -12.97
N ALA A 184 -64.10 -20.20 -12.51
CA ALA A 184 -63.18 -21.31 -12.75
C ALA A 184 -63.12 -21.73 -14.24
N PHE A 185 -64.26 -21.72 -14.95
CA PHE A 185 -64.25 -21.84 -16.42
C PHE A 185 -63.42 -20.70 -17.07
N MET A 186 -63.43 -19.49 -16.49
CA MET A 186 -62.62 -18.38 -16.97
C MET A 186 -61.13 -18.54 -16.63
N SER A 187 -60.78 -19.04 -15.44
CA SER A 187 -59.39 -19.41 -15.09
C SER A 187 -58.82 -20.45 -16.06
N HIS A 188 -59.59 -21.51 -16.37
CA HIS A 188 -59.19 -22.45 -17.42
C HIS A 188 -59.04 -21.79 -18.80
N ARG A 189 -59.90 -20.83 -19.16
CA ARG A 189 -59.76 -20.07 -20.41
C ARG A 189 -58.49 -19.21 -20.43
N MET A 190 -58.17 -18.54 -19.32
CA MET A 190 -56.94 -17.75 -19.17
C MET A 190 -55.69 -18.64 -19.27
N ALA A 191 -55.67 -19.81 -18.62
CA ALA A 191 -54.57 -20.79 -18.78
C ALA A 191 -54.37 -21.25 -20.23
N CYS A 192 -55.44 -21.37 -21.02
CA CYS A 192 -55.33 -21.66 -22.45
C CYS A 192 -54.77 -20.47 -23.26
N GLU A 193 -55.36 -19.28 -23.08
CA GLU A 193 -55.15 -18.13 -23.98
C GLU A 193 -54.06 -17.16 -23.54
N ARG A 194 -53.58 -17.23 -22.29
CA ARG A 194 -52.51 -16.40 -21.68
C ARG A 194 -51.64 -17.21 -20.69
N GLY A 195 -51.42 -18.50 -20.94
CA GLY A 195 -50.68 -19.40 -20.05
C GLY A 195 -49.19 -19.05 -19.83
N THR A 196 -48.63 -18.06 -20.52
CA THR A 196 -47.28 -17.52 -20.24
C THR A 196 -47.25 -16.47 -19.13
N MET A 197 -48.42 -15.89 -18.80
CA MET A 197 -48.61 -14.84 -17.80
C MET A 197 -48.96 -15.42 -16.42
N ILE A 198 -49.11 -16.74 -16.31
CA ILE A 198 -49.82 -17.37 -15.18
C ILE A 198 -48.92 -18.44 -14.59
N LYS A 199 -48.60 -18.33 -13.30
CA LYS A 199 -47.92 -19.38 -12.53
C LYS A 199 -48.83 -20.59 -12.38
N SER A 200 -50.08 -20.33 -11.96
CA SER A 200 -51.03 -21.38 -11.61
C SER A 200 -52.49 -20.93 -11.68
N ILE A 201 -53.39 -21.90 -11.76
CA ILE A 201 -54.84 -21.67 -11.58
C ILE A 201 -55.39 -22.56 -10.47
N VAL A 202 -56.34 -22.00 -9.72
CA VAL A 202 -57.12 -22.71 -8.69
C VAL A 202 -58.58 -22.67 -9.13
N ALA A 203 -59.06 -23.75 -9.75
CA ALA A 203 -60.33 -23.81 -10.47
C ALA A 203 -61.37 -24.65 -9.71
N LEU A 204 -62.19 -24.00 -8.87
CA LEU A 204 -63.23 -24.61 -8.03
C LEU A 204 -64.57 -24.78 -8.79
N ASN A 205 -65.03 -26.02 -8.93
CA ASN A 205 -66.33 -26.42 -9.48
C ASN A 205 -66.66 -25.74 -10.83
N GLY A 206 -65.67 -25.62 -11.71
CA GLY A 206 -65.83 -25.19 -13.10
C GLY A 206 -64.72 -25.77 -13.97
N VAL A 207 -65.06 -26.19 -15.18
CA VAL A 207 -64.24 -27.09 -16.00
C VAL A 207 -63.65 -26.40 -17.24
N THR A 208 -62.75 -27.09 -17.95
CA THR A 208 -62.15 -26.56 -19.19
C THR A 208 -63.13 -26.62 -20.38
N TRP A 209 -62.64 -26.27 -21.57
CA TRP A 209 -63.36 -26.36 -22.84
C TRP A 209 -63.94 -27.76 -23.09
N ASN A 210 -65.18 -27.80 -23.60
CA ASN A 210 -65.84 -29.06 -23.99
C ASN A 210 -65.19 -29.70 -25.23
N ASP A 211 -64.59 -28.87 -26.08
CA ASP A 211 -63.64 -29.30 -27.10
C ASP A 211 -62.26 -28.73 -26.75
N PHE A 212 -61.43 -29.53 -26.08
CA PHE A 212 -60.10 -29.12 -25.62
C PHE A 212 -59.12 -28.79 -26.76
N THR A 213 -59.45 -29.09 -28.03
CA THR A 213 -58.66 -28.61 -29.18
C THR A 213 -58.79 -27.09 -29.40
N LYS A 214 -59.80 -26.45 -28.78
CA LYS A 214 -59.97 -24.99 -28.74
C LYS A 214 -59.18 -24.32 -27.62
N CYS A 215 -58.77 -25.08 -26.60
CA CYS A 215 -57.87 -24.58 -25.58
C CYS A 215 -56.51 -24.34 -26.24
N LEU A 216 -56.20 -23.08 -26.56
CA LEU A 216 -54.88 -22.69 -27.07
C LEU A 216 -53.78 -23.18 -26.12
N ASN A 217 -52.57 -23.35 -26.66
CA ASN A 217 -51.40 -23.78 -25.89
C ASN A 217 -50.38 -22.64 -25.92
N THR A 218 -50.60 -21.64 -25.08
CA THR A 218 -49.75 -20.43 -25.01
C THR A 218 -48.62 -20.59 -24.00
N GLY A 219 -48.89 -21.17 -22.82
CA GLY A 219 -47.89 -21.60 -21.84
C GLY A 219 -48.41 -22.76 -20.99
N SER A 220 -47.68 -23.10 -19.91
CA SER A 220 -47.95 -24.27 -19.06
C SER A 220 -48.10 -23.91 -17.58
N PRO A 221 -49.17 -23.20 -17.15
CA PRO A 221 -49.44 -22.93 -15.74
C PRO A 221 -49.74 -24.22 -14.97
N ASP A 222 -49.38 -24.26 -13.67
CA ASP A 222 -49.80 -25.32 -12.75
C ASP A 222 -51.34 -25.35 -12.63
N ILE A 223 -51.96 -26.54 -12.70
CA ILE A 223 -53.41 -26.71 -12.70
C ILE A 223 -53.90 -27.41 -11.43
N LEU A 224 -54.45 -26.65 -10.49
CA LEU A 224 -55.27 -27.19 -9.40
C LEU A 224 -56.75 -27.11 -9.81
N HIS A 225 -57.35 -28.28 -10.04
CA HIS A 225 -58.80 -28.39 -10.19
C HIS A 225 -59.41 -28.91 -8.90
N VAL A 226 -60.25 -28.10 -8.26
CA VAL A 226 -61.03 -28.50 -7.09
C VAL A 226 -62.45 -28.79 -7.55
N HIS A 227 -62.98 -29.97 -7.25
CA HIS A 227 -64.32 -30.35 -7.72
C HIS A 227 -65.04 -31.26 -6.73
N ALA A 228 -66.27 -30.90 -6.40
CA ALA A 228 -67.14 -31.72 -5.55
C ALA A 228 -67.89 -32.81 -6.34
N THR A 229 -68.09 -34.00 -5.76
CA THR A 229 -68.63 -35.15 -6.53
C THR A 229 -70.12 -35.07 -6.84
N ASP A 230 -70.88 -34.39 -6.00
CA ASP A 230 -72.35 -34.32 -6.03
C ASP A 230 -72.82 -32.93 -6.50
N ASP A 231 -72.00 -32.28 -7.34
CA ASP A 231 -72.26 -30.98 -7.94
C ASP A 231 -73.55 -30.97 -8.79
N ASP A 232 -74.51 -30.13 -8.38
CA ASP A 232 -75.85 -30.01 -8.96
C ASP A 232 -75.98 -29.02 -10.14
N TRP A 233 -74.88 -28.37 -10.56
CA TRP A 233 -74.86 -27.38 -11.65
C TRP A 233 -73.79 -27.64 -12.73
N VAL A 234 -72.67 -28.23 -12.35
CA VAL A 234 -71.54 -28.62 -13.20
C VAL A 234 -71.22 -30.08 -12.88
N GLU A 235 -71.99 -31.00 -13.45
CA GLU A 235 -71.96 -32.43 -13.12
C GLU A 235 -70.51 -33.01 -13.14
N TYR A 236 -70.05 -33.59 -12.02
CA TYR A 236 -68.66 -34.04 -11.84
C TYR A 236 -68.15 -34.98 -12.96
N ASP A 237 -69.01 -35.87 -13.48
CA ASP A 237 -68.68 -36.78 -14.60
C ASP A 237 -68.89 -36.15 -16.00
N GLY A 238 -69.57 -35.01 -16.09
CA GLY A 238 -69.77 -34.21 -17.31
C GLY A 238 -71.09 -34.45 -18.05
N ALA A 239 -71.81 -33.36 -18.38
CA ALA A 239 -73.08 -33.46 -19.10
C ALA A 239 -72.89 -33.60 -20.64
N PRO A 240 -73.31 -34.70 -21.28
CA PRO A 240 -73.03 -34.94 -22.70
C PRO A 240 -73.94 -34.18 -23.68
N GLN A 241 -75.13 -33.75 -23.28
CA GLN A 241 -76.09 -32.98 -24.09
C GLN A 241 -77.00 -32.10 -23.20
N ILE A 242 -77.55 -31.04 -23.81
CA ILE A 242 -78.54 -30.13 -23.20
C ILE A 242 -79.69 -30.94 -22.58
N SER A 243 -80.07 -30.65 -21.33
CA SER A 243 -81.05 -31.47 -20.61
C SER A 243 -82.43 -31.48 -21.27
N MET A 244 -83.06 -32.66 -21.35
CA MET A 244 -84.38 -32.84 -21.98
C MET A 244 -85.54 -32.12 -21.27
N ALA A 245 -85.28 -31.46 -20.13
CA ALA A 245 -86.26 -30.64 -19.43
C ALA A 245 -86.56 -29.31 -20.15
N GLY A 246 -85.70 -28.84 -21.06
CA GLY A 246 -85.87 -27.57 -21.77
C GLY A 246 -85.81 -26.33 -20.86
N ASN A 247 -85.31 -26.48 -19.63
CA ASN A 247 -85.15 -25.40 -18.67
C ASN A 247 -83.88 -24.58 -19.00
N PRO A 248 -83.92 -23.25 -19.20
CA PRO A 248 -82.75 -22.43 -19.59
C PRO A 248 -81.63 -22.28 -18.53
N MET A 249 -81.57 -23.20 -17.55
CA MET A 249 -80.74 -23.13 -16.34
C MET A 249 -79.90 -24.40 -16.10
N GLY A 250 -80.05 -25.45 -16.90
CA GLY A 250 -79.11 -26.59 -16.87
C GLY A 250 -77.84 -26.28 -17.67
N PRO A 251 -76.72 -26.97 -17.40
CA PRO A 251 -75.45 -26.71 -18.08
C PRO A 251 -75.52 -26.98 -19.60
N SER A 252 -74.62 -26.33 -20.33
CA SER A 252 -74.32 -26.69 -21.73
C SER A 252 -73.43 -27.93 -21.76
N PRO A 253 -73.26 -28.63 -22.91
CA PRO A 253 -72.41 -29.82 -22.96
C PRO A 253 -71.00 -29.51 -22.46
N HIS A 254 -70.51 -30.27 -21.48
CA HIS A 254 -69.25 -29.99 -20.78
C HIS A 254 -68.49 -31.28 -20.41
N PRO A 255 -67.16 -31.21 -20.23
CA PRO A 255 -66.38 -32.33 -19.73
C PRO A 255 -66.58 -32.47 -18.21
N GLY A 256 -66.43 -33.68 -17.68
CA GLY A 256 -66.31 -33.89 -16.24
C GLY A 256 -64.95 -33.44 -15.69
N ALA A 257 -64.81 -33.43 -14.37
CA ALA A 257 -63.56 -33.14 -13.66
C ALA A 257 -62.43 -34.06 -14.13
N ASN A 258 -62.67 -35.38 -14.11
CA ASN A 258 -61.73 -36.40 -14.55
C ASN A 258 -61.23 -36.17 -16.00
N THR A 259 -62.13 -35.74 -16.89
CA THR A 259 -61.81 -35.44 -18.31
C THR A 259 -61.02 -34.14 -18.44
N THR A 260 -61.40 -33.10 -17.69
CA THR A 260 -60.69 -31.81 -17.62
C THR A 260 -59.24 -32.00 -17.21
N LEU A 261 -59.01 -32.74 -16.14
CA LEU A 261 -57.68 -33.04 -15.63
C LEU A 261 -56.87 -33.94 -16.55
N SER A 262 -57.49 -34.99 -17.09
CA SER A 262 -56.79 -35.87 -18.04
C SER A 262 -56.39 -35.10 -19.31
N ASN A 263 -57.18 -34.12 -19.75
CA ASN A 263 -56.82 -33.24 -20.88
C ASN A 263 -55.57 -32.39 -20.57
N TRP A 264 -55.47 -31.79 -19.38
CA TRP A 264 -54.26 -31.07 -18.93
C TRP A 264 -53.07 -32.01 -18.73
N ALA A 265 -53.26 -33.15 -18.07
CA ALA A 265 -52.21 -34.15 -17.88
C ALA A 265 -51.66 -34.71 -19.20
N ASN A 266 -52.50 -34.96 -20.21
CA ASN A 266 -52.03 -35.36 -21.54
C ASN A 266 -51.30 -34.22 -22.28
N ARG A 267 -51.61 -32.95 -21.99
CA ARG A 267 -50.91 -31.79 -22.55
C ARG A 267 -49.50 -31.65 -21.98
N TYR A 268 -49.35 -31.81 -20.67
CA TYR A 268 -48.04 -31.77 -19.98
C TYR A 268 -47.34 -33.14 -19.94
N GLY A 269 -47.88 -34.16 -20.63
CA GLY A 269 -47.24 -35.48 -20.77
C GLY A 269 -47.24 -36.38 -19.52
N CYS A 270 -47.99 -36.03 -18.48
CA CYS A 270 -48.01 -36.73 -17.19
C CYS A 270 -48.58 -38.15 -17.25
N ASP A 271 -48.15 -39.00 -16.31
CA ASP A 271 -48.70 -40.34 -16.11
C ASP A 271 -50.20 -40.28 -15.78
N GLN A 272 -51.03 -40.96 -16.57
CA GLN A 272 -52.49 -40.92 -16.46
C GLN A 272 -53.06 -41.64 -15.22
N ASN A 273 -52.20 -42.28 -14.42
CA ASN A 273 -52.58 -42.96 -13.18
C ASN A 273 -52.36 -42.01 -12.00
N ARG A 274 -53.44 -41.41 -11.50
CA ARG A 274 -53.36 -40.50 -10.35
C ARG A 274 -52.87 -41.19 -9.07
N VAL A 275 -52.10 -40.47 -8.27
CA VAL A 275 -51.61 -40.89 -6.95
C VAL A 275 -52.33 -40.10 -5.86
N LEU A 276 -52.82 -40.78 -4.82
CA LEU A 276 -53.38 -40.14 -3.62
C LEU A 276 -52.23 -39.70 -2.71
N GLN A 277 -52.07 -38.40 -2.51
CA GLN A 277 -51.03 -37.84 -1.63
C GLN A 277 -51.50 -37.72 -0.17
N GLY A 278 -52.79 -37.41 0.01
CA GLY A 278 -53.37 -37.10 1.32
C GLY A 278 -54.81 -36.66 1.20
N THR A 279 -55.34 -36.10 2.28
CA THR A 279 -56.73 -35.63 2.38
C THR A 279 -56.80 -34.32 3.17
N LEU A 280 -57.67 -33.41 2.76
CA LEU A 280 -57.97 -32.13 3.42
C LEU A 280 -59.40 -32.13 4.00
N ASP A 281 -59.61 -31.32 5.03
CA ASP A 281 -60.92 -30.88 5.53
C ASP A 281 -61.09 -29.45 5.01
N LEU A 282 -62.04 -29.23 4.08
CA LEU A 282 -62.31 -27.92 3.48
C LEU A 282 -63.80 -27.53 3.66
N SER A 283 -64.69 -28.51 3.51
CA SER A 283 -66.13 -28.24 3.45
C SER A 283 -66.78 -28.24 4.84
N ALA A 284 -67.02 -27.05 5.40
CA ALA A 284 -67.66 -26.84 6.71
C ALA A 284 -69.05 -27.48 6.91
N MET A 285 -69.70 -27.92 5.83
CA MET A 285 -70.99 -28.62 5.86
C MET A 285 -70.85 -30.16 5.87
N LEU A 286 -69.64 -30.67 5.61
CA LEU A 286 -69.27 -32.08 5.68
C LEU A 286 -68.48 -32.31 6.99
N SER A 287 -67.85 -33.49 7.16
CA SER A 287 -67.17 -33.80 8.43
C SER A 287 -66.04 -34.81 8.31
N GLY A 288 -64.84 -34.42 8.75
CA GLY A 288 -63.61 -35.18 8.59
C GLY A 288 -62.83 -34.67 7.39
N TYR A 289 -61.84 -35.43 6.91
CA TYR A 289 -61.07 -35.04 5.74
C TYR A 289 -61.77 -35.56 4.47
N GLU A 290 -62.77 -34.83 3.98
CA GLU A 290 -63.60 -35.23 2.83
C GLU A 290 -62.94 -34.99 1.46
N THR A 291 -61.88 -34.18 1.41
CA THR A 291 -61.24 -33.78 0.15
C THR A 291 -60.00 -34.62 -0.16
N ASP A 292 -60.03 -35.48 -1.18
CA ASP A 292 -58.82 -36.24 -1.62
C ASP A 292 -57.86 -35.38 -2.44
N ILE A 293 -56.56 -35.39 -2.12
CA ILE A 293 -55.50 -34.82 -2.98
C ILE A 293 -54.99 -35.90 -3.96
N LEU A 294 -55.25 -35.71 -5.25
CA LEU A 294 -54.98 -36.70 -6.31
C LEU A 294 -54.14 -36.08 -7.45
N ASP A 295 -52.84 -36.35 -7.46
CA ASP A 295 -51.88 -35.81 -8.45
C ASP A 295 -51.70 -36.71 -9.67
N TYR A 296 -51.37 -36.11 -10.82
CA TYR A 296 -50.77 -36.81 -11.96
C TYR A 296 -49.24 -36.69 -11.88
N PRO A 297 -48.48 -37.78 -11.64
CA PRO A 297 -47.02 -37.70 -11.53
C PRO A 297 -46.34 -37.64 -12.90
N ASN A 298 -45.03 -37.39 -12.90
CA ASN A 298 -44.13 -37.50 -14.07
C ASN A 298 -44.54 -36.62 -15.27
N CYS A 299 -45.02 -35.40 -15.02
CA CYS A 299 -45.21 -34.37 -16.06
C CYS A 299 -43.87 -33.94 -16.68
N GLY A 300 -43.90 -33.52 -17.94
CA GLY A 300 -42.74 -33.46 -18.84
C GLY A 300 -41.76 -32.32 -18.59
N SER A 301 -42.24 -31.14 -18.14
CA SER A 301 -41.41 -29.95 -17.88
C SER A 301 -41.41 -29.56 -16.39
N GLY A 302 -41.97 -30.41 -15.52
CA GLY A 302 -42.11 -30.16 -14.08
C GLY A 302 -43.46 -29.56 -13.65
N GLU A 303 -44.37 -29.30 -14.59
CA GLU A 303 -45.67 -28.68 -14.31
C GLU A 303 -46.59 -29.60 -13.51
N ARG A 304 -47.41 -29.04 -12.61
CA ARG A 304 -48.27 -29.82 -11.72
C ARG A 304 -49.72 -29.86 -12.21
N VAL A 305 -50.32 -31.05 -12.15
CA VAL A 305 -51.77 -31.25 -12.40
C VAL A 305 -52.35 -31.99 -11.21
N THR A 306 -53.01 -31.25 -10.32
CA THR A 306 -53.56 -31.74 -9.05
C THR A 306 -55.08 -31.67 -9.08
N HIS A 307 -55.72 -32.71 -8.55
CA HIS A 307 -57.17 -32.75 -8.33
C HIS A 307 -57.48 -32.82 -6.85
N TRP A 308 -58.24 -31.86 -6.35
CA TRP A 308 -58.84 -31.94 -5.01
C TRP A 308 -60.29 -32.34 -5.15
N ARG A 309 -60.60 -33.59 -4.78
CA ARG A 309 -61.95 -34.16 -4.90
C ARG A 309 -62.70 -34.00 -3.59
N ILE A 310 -63.63 -33.05 -3.51
CA ILE A 310 -64.52 -32.89 -2.34
C ILE A 310 -65.60 -33.99 -2.43
N ASN A 311 -65.42 -35.09 -1.70
CA ASN A 311 -66.37 -36.21 -1.76
C ASN A 311 -67.71 -35.84 -1.08
N ASP A 312 -68.83 -36.30 -1.65
CA ASP A 312 -70.20 -36.09 -1.19
C ASP A 312 -70.66 -34.59 -1.13
N GLY A 313 -69.92 -33.65 -1.73
CA GLY A 313 -70.22 -32.21 -1.72
C GLY A 313 -70.99 -31.70 -2.95
N MET A 314 -71.85 -30.69 -2.76
CA MET A 314 -72.63 -30.00 -3.81
C MET A 314 -71.99 -28.66 -4.27
N HIS A 315 -72.53 -28.01 -5.31
CA HIS A 315 -71.92 -26.83 -5.97
C HIS A 315 -71.70 -25.60 -5.08
N ASN A 316 -72.33 -25.50 -3.90
CA ASN A 316 -72.22 -24.34 -3.01
C ASN A 316 -71.92 -24.70 -1.54
N ASP A 317 -71.77 -25.98 -1.19
CA ASP A 317 -71.84 -26.43 0.22
C ASP A 317 -70.55 -26.17 1.00
N PHE A 318 -69.45 -25.88 0.30
CA PHE A 318 -68.19 -25.35 0.84
C PHE A 318 -68.22 -23.82 1.08
N PHE A 319 -69.40 -23.19 1.18
CA PHE A 319 -69.52 -21.77 1.52
C PHE A 319 -70.42 -21.50 2.76
N PRO A 320 -69.90 -20.89 3.84
CA PRO A 320 -68.49 -20.53 4.01
C PRO A 320 -67.61 -21.80 4.08
N PHE A 321 -66.31 -21.64 3.82
CA PHE A 321 -65.33 -22.58 4.35
C PHE A 321 -65.41 -22.56 5.89
N ASP A 322 -64.69 -23.47 6.55
CA ASP A 322 -64.70 -23.57 8.01
C ASP A 322 -64.20 -22.26 8.67
N GLY A 323 -64.34 -22.13 10.00
CA GLY A 323 -63.96 -20.92 10.73
C GLY A 323 -62.45 -20.71 10.90
N THR A 324 -61.66 -21.24 9.96
CA THR A 324 -60.20 -21.15 9.87
C THR A 324 -59.80 -20.89 8.42
N ASP A 325 -58.68 -20.21 8.23
CA ASP A 325 -58.32 -19.54 6.98
C ASP A 325 -57.71 -20.49 5.93
N VAL A 326 -57.82 -21.79 6.21
CA VAL A 326 -57.29 -22.96 5.49
C VAL A 326 -57.47 -22.90 3.99
N TRP A 327 -58.60 -22.42 3.45
CA TRP A 327 -58.75 -22.35 1.99
C TRP A 327 -57.71 -21.42 1.36
N ALA A 328 -57.49 -20.24 1.93
CA ALA A 328 -56.51 -19.29 1.39
C ALA A 328 -55.10 -19.89 1.53
N ASP A 329 -54.70 -20.23 2.76
CA ASP A 329 -53.38 -20.79 3.05
C ASP A 329 -53.03 -22.00 2.17
N VAL A 330 -53.85 -23.05 2.17
CA VAL A 330 -53.49 -24.30 1.48
C VAL A 330 -53.60 -24.19 -0.04
N THR A 331 -54.43 -23.29 -0.58
CA THR A 331 -54.45 -23.05 -2.04
C THR A 331 -53.36 -22.10 -2.50
N LEU A 332 -52.89 -21.17 -1.66
CA LEU A 332 -51.78 -20.27 -1.98
C LEU A 332 -50.42 -20.97 -1.82
N ASP A 333 -50.20 -21.77 -0.76
CA ASP A 333 -49.05 -22.69 -0.63
C ASP A 333 -48.94 -23.60 -1.87
N TRP A 334 -50.06 -24.24 -2.26
CA TRP A 334 -50.07 -25.04 -3.48
C TRP A 334 -49.82 -24.19 -4.73
N ALA A 335 -50.42 -23.01 -4.87
CA ALA A 335 -50.33 -22.18 -6.08
C ALA A 335 -48.95 -21.55 -6.29
N LEU A 336 -48.27 -21.18 -5.20
CA LEU A 336 -46.93 -20.59 -5.16
C LEU A 336 -45.81 -21.62 -5.01
N GLN A 337 -46.09 -22.92 -4.87
CA GLN A 337 -45.01 -23.91 -4.81
C GLN A 337 -44.07 -23.82 -6.03
N GLY A 338 -42.78 -23.61 -5.77
CA GLY A 338 -41.76 -23.40 -6.81
C GLY A 338 -41.74 -22.00 -7.43
N PHE A 339 -42.49 -21.04 -6.89
CA PHE A 339 -42.20 -19.61 -7.02
C PHE A 339 -41.11 -19.24 -6.01
N VAL A 340 -40.22 -18.34 -6.44
CA VAL A 340 -39.24 -17.65 -5.58
C VAL A 340 -39.48 -16.17 -5.81
N ARG A 341 -39.48 -15.36 -4.75
CA ARG A 341 -39.68 -13.91 -4.85
C ARG A 341 -38.40 -13.24 -5.39
N ASP A 342 -38.58 -12.10 -6.02
CA ASP A 342 -37.60 -11.01 -6.14
C ASP A 342 -37.88 -10.06 -4.95
N SER A 343 -37.15 -10.16 -3.84
CA SER A 343 -37.60 -9.54 -2.59
C SER A 343 -37.49 -8.01 -2.55
N ASP A 344 -36.74 -7.35 -3.45
CA ASP A 344 -36.62 -5.88 -3.47
C ASP A 344 -36.84 -5.18 -4.82
N GLY A 345 -36.85 -5.93 -5.93
CA GLY A 345 -37.25 -5.45 -7.25
C GLY A 345 -36.11 -5.16 -8.24
N ASP A 346 -34.89 -5.63 -7.99
CA ASP A 346 -33.76 -5.39 -8.88
C ASP A 346 -33.77 -6.29 -10.15
N GLY A 347 -34.50 -7.42 -10.09
CA GLY A 347 -34.66 -8.40 -11.17
C GLY A 347 -33.91 -9.73 -10.96
N TYR A 348 -33.18 -9.88 -9.86
CA TYR A 348 -32.71 -11.17 -9.35
C TYR A 348 -33.75 -11.77 -8.39
N ARG A 349 -33.49 -12.94 -7.81
CA ARG A 349 -34.44 -13.63 -6.92
C ARG A 349 -33.73 -14.18 -5.70
N ASP A 350 -34.49 -14.33 -4.62
CA ASP A 350 -34.04 -14.83 -3.31
C ASP A 350 -33.34 -16.22 -3.34
N ASP A 351 -33.34 -16.95 -4.47
CA ASP A 351 -32.61 -18.21 -4.68
C ASP A 351 -31.24 -18.08 -5.38
N VAL A 352 -30.91 -16.89 -5.89
CA VAL A 352 -29.67 -16.59 -6.65
C VAL A 352 -29.03 -15.24 -6.28
N ASP A 353 -29.72 -14.43 -5.50
CA ASP A 353 -29.30 -13.12 -4.98
C ASP A 353 -28.66 -13.28 -3.58
N ALA A 354 -27.50 -12.65 -3.39
CA ALA A 354 -26.78 -12.62 -2.12
C ALA A 354 -27.34 -11.59 -1.11
N PHE A 355 -27.98 -10.53 -1.59
CA PHE A 355 -28.37 -9.35 -0.80
C PHE A 355 -29.85 -9.00 -0.97
N ILE A 356 -30.73 -10.00 -0.82
CA ILE A 356 -32.21 -10.01 -1.00
C ILE A 356 -33.08 -8.81 -0.54
N TYR A 357 -32.50 -7.79 0.10
CA TYR A 357 -33.16 -6.54 0.49
C TYR A 357 -32.38 -5.26 0.10
N ASN A 358 -31.30 -5.33 -0.70
CA ASN A 358 -30.58 -4.20 -1.30
C ASN A 358 -30.74 -4.16 -2.84
N PRO A 359 -31.65 -3.34 -3.41
CA PRO A 359 -31.95 -3.30 -4.85
C PRO A 359 -30.87 -2.60 -5.71
N ASN A 360 -29.60 -2.72 -5.31
CA ASN A 360 -28.41 -2.24 -6.00
C ASN A 360 -27.30 -3.28 -6.01
N GLU A 361 -27.38 -4.35 -5.22
CA GLU A 361 -26.33 -5.36 -5.01
C GLU A 361 -26.98 -6.75 -5.06
N TRP A 362 -26.43 -7.66 -5.85
CA TRP A 362 -26.98 -9.02 -6.03
C TRP A 362 -25.90 -10.10 -6.17
N ILE A 363 -24.62 -9.70 -6.25
CA ILE A 363 -23.44 -10.57 -6.29
C ILE A 363 -22.56 -10.22 -5.10
N ASP A 364 -22.29 -11.23 -4.30
CA ASP A 364 -21.17 -11.35 -3.37
C ASP A 364 -20.12 -12.21 -4.12
N ALA A 365 -18.97 -11.63 -4.45
CA ALA A 365 -18.06 -12.19 -5.45
C ALA A 365 -17.13 -13.28 -4.87
N ASP A 366 -16.70 -13.11 -3.62
CA ASP A 366 -15.77 -14.01 -2.92
C ASP A 366 -16.31 -14.59 -1.60
N GLY A 367 -17.35 -13.98 -1.00
CA GLY A 367 -18.01 -14.43 0.22
C GLY A 367 -17.78 -13.57 1.48
N ASP A 368 -17.25 -12.35 1.37
CA ASP A 368 -17.04 -11.44 2.53
C ASP A 368 -18.37 -10.89 3.12
N GLY A 369 -19.37 -10.60 2.28
CA GLY A 369 -20.66 -10.03 2.66
C GLY A 369 -20.88 -8.54 2.37
N VAL A 370 -20.09 -7.97 1.45
CA VAL A 370 -20.27 -6.69 0.74
C VAL A 370 -20.61 -6.97 -0.73
N GLY A 371 -21.40 -6.10 -1.38
CA GLY A 371 -21.80 -6.30 -2.77
C GLY A 371 -20.80 -5.77 -3.79
N ALA A 372 -20.64 -6.48 -4.92
CA ALA A 372 -19.71 -6.26 -6.05
C ALA A 372 -19.87 -4.94 -6.85
N ASN A 373 -20.27 -3.86 -6.20
CA ASN A 373 -20.23 -2.47 -6.67
C ASN A 373 -20.00 -1.43 -5.55
N THR A 374 -20.02 -1.87 -4.29
CA THR A 374 -19.55 -1.18 -3.09
C THR A 374 -18.19 -1.75 -2.66
N ASP A 375 -17.97 -3.04 -2.90
CA ASP A 375 -16.70 -3.73 -2.80
C ASP A 375 -15.74 -3.26 -3.92
N GLU A 376 -14.55 -2.80 -3.51
CA GLU A 376 -13.46 -2.39 -4.40
C GLU A 376 -12.52 -3.58 -4.73
N CYS A 377 -12.67 -4.70 -4.03
CA CYS A 377 -11.70 -5.80 -3.93
C CYS A 377 -12.14 -7.14 -4.55
N ASP A 378 -13.43 -7.41 -4.77
CA ASP A 378 -14.13 -8.37 -5.68
C ASP A 378 -13.60 -9.84 -5.80
N ASN A 379 -12.49 -10.19 -5.14
CA ASN A 379 -11.69 -11.41 -5.26
C ASN A 379 -10.89 -11.74 -3.96
N ASP A 380 -10.88 -10.87 -2.94
CA ASP A 380 -10.20 -11.08 -1.64
C ASP A 380 -11.20 -11.04 -0.47
N PRO A 381 -11.69 -12.20 0.02
CA PRO A 381 -12.69 -12.30 1.08
C PRO A 381 -12.13 -11.98 2.49
N SER A 382 -11.10 -11.12 2.55
CA SER A 382 -10.55 -10.53 3.77
C SER A 382 -10.62 -9.01 3.80
N SER A 383 -10.95 -8.34 2.69
CA SER A 383 -11.16 -6.89 2.61
C SER A 383 -12.10 -6.48 1.47
N TYR A 384 -12.60 -5.24 1.53
CA TYR A 384 -13.48 -4.63 0.53
C TYR A 384 -13.09 -3.17 0.23
N VAL A 385 -11.91 -2.73 0.66
CA VAL A 385 -11.41 -1.35 0.53
C VAL A 385 -10.01 -1.30 -0.07
N ASP A 386 -9.89 -0.50 -1.13
CA ASP A 386 -8.68 -0.06 -1.81
C ASP A 386 -8.55 1.45 -1.53
N GLU A 387 -7.63 1.88 -0.65
CA GLU A 387 -7.64 3.24 -0.09
C GLU A 387 -7.04 4.31 -1.02
N ASP A 388 -6.23 3.93 -2.03
CA ASP A 388 -5.62 4.84 -3.00
C ASP A 388 -5.96 4.58 -4.49
N GLY A 389 -6.43 3.38 -4.83
CA GLY A 389 -6.97 2.99 -6.14
C GLY A 389 -6.03 2.17 -7.04
N ASP A 390 -5.07 1.43 -6.47
CA ASP A 390 -4.08 0.64 -7.21
C ASP A 390 -4.57 -0.78 -7.59
N GLY A 391 -5.46 -1.37 -6.79
CA GLY A 391 -6.02 -2.71 -6.95
C GLY A 391 -5.59 -3.77 -5.92
N TYR A 392 -4.89 -3.38 -4.85
CA TYR A 392 -4.66 -4.15 -3.63
C TYR A 392 -5.47 -3.56 -2.46
N CYS A 393 -5.62 -4.32 -1.36
CA CYS A 393 -6.63 -4.03 -0.35
C CYS A 393 -6.15 -4.24 1.09
N VAL A 394 -6.51 -3.31 1.99
CA VAL A 394 -6.06 -3.32 3.39
C VAL A 394 -6.70 -4.46 4.19
N PRO A 395 -5.96 -5.33 4.92
CA PRO A 395 -4.57 -5.17 5.37
C PRO A 395 -3.58 -6.13 4.68
N ALA A 396 -3.87 -6.53 3.43
CA ALA A 396 -2.94 -7.30 2.61
C ALA A 396 -1.98 -6.37 1.85
N ASP A 397 -2.51 -5.22 1.41
CA ASP A 397 -1.75 -4.00 1.17
C ASP A 397 -1.15 -3.45 2.49
N LEU A 398 0.07 -2.92 2.38
CA LEU A 398 0.88 -2.33 3.46
C LEU A 398 1.16 -0.83 3.28
N PHE A 399 0.85 -0.23 2.13
CA PHE A 399 1.09 1.19 1.79
C PHE A 399 -0.17 1.95 1.32
N PRO A 400 -1.32 1.91 2.03
CA PRO A 400 -2.64 2.42 1.58
C PRO A 400 -2.80 3.92 1.29
N ASP A 401 -1.71 4.68 1.26
CA ASP A 401 -1.65 6.10 0.90
C ASP A 401 -0.78 6.36 -0.37
N ASP A 402 -0.15 5.34 -0.98
CA ASP A 402 0.72 5.48 -2.18
C ASP A 402 0.47 4.39 -3.26
N PRO A 403 -0.28 4.71 -4.34
CA PRO A 403 -0.71 3.75 -5.39
C PRO A 403 0.41 3.36 -6.37
N ALA A 404 1.66 3.37 -5.90
CA ALA A 404 2.84 2.82 -6.53
C ALA A 404 3.42 1.62 -5.76
N GLU A 405 3.04 1.43 -4.49
CA GLU A 405 3.54 0.39 -3.59
C GLU A 405 2.40 -0.33 -2.89
N TRP A 406 2.61 -1.60 -2.52
CA TRP A 406 1.55 -2.46 -1.95
C TRP A 406 2.08 -3.67 -1.17
N PHE A 407 3.27 -4.17 -1.52
CA PHE A 407 3.99 -5.19 -0.75
C PHE A 407 5.28 -4.63 -0.18
N ASP A 408 5.61 -5.10 1.02
CA ASP A 408 6.90 -4.99 1.69
C ASP A 408 7.29 -6.43 2.07
N SER A 409 8.21 -7.01 1.30
CA SER A 409 8.53 -8.44 1.34
C SER A 409 9.45 -8.86 2.49
N ASP A 410 10.13 -7.91 3.17
CA ASP A 410 11.10 -8.20 4.25
C ASP A 410 10.98 -7.34 5.52
N MET A 411 10.17 -6.29 5.47
CA MET A 411 9.68 -5.44 6.57
C MET A 411 10.62 -4.31 7.02
N ASP A 412 11.26 -3.61 6.07
CA ASP A 412 12.03 -2.39 6.33
C ASP A 412 11.22 -1.07 6.22
N GLY A 413 10.09 -1.06 5.49
CA GLY A 413 9.22 0.09 5.29
C GLY A 413 9.35 0.80 3.93
N VAL A 414 10.08 0.25 2.96
CA VAL A 414 10.02 0.63 1.54
C VAL A 414 9.23 -0.42 0.75
N GLY A 415 8.56 -0.01 -0.33
CA GLY A 415 7.74 -0.91 -1.14
C GLY A 415 8.50 -1.66 -2.22
N ASP A 416 8.11 -2.92 -2.47
CA ASP A 416 8.67 -3.89 -3.43
C ASP A 416 8.91 -3.36 -4.88
N ASN A 417 8.36 -2.20 -5.28
CA ASN A 417 8.50 -1.62 -6.63
C ASN A 417 9.46 -0.41 -6.67
N ALA A 418 9.59 0.34 -5.58
CA ALA A 418 10.58 1.38 -5.38
C ALA A 418 11.93 0.79 -4.95
N ASP A 419 11.87 -0.27 -4.14
CA ASP A 419 13.00 -1.01 -3.61
C ASP A 419 13.74 -1.81 -4.72
N LEU A 420 15.07 -1.73 -4.71
CA LEU A 420 15.96 -2.45 -5.63
C LEU A 420 16.43 -3.82 -5.08
N PHE A 421 16.23 -4.10 -3.78
CA PHE A 421 16.55 -5.37 -3.11
C PHE A 421 15.39 -5.99 -2.26
N PRO A 422 14.15 -6.24 -2.78
CA PRO A 422 12.95 -6.64 -1.98
C PRO A 422 12.92 -7.99 -1.23
N ASN A 423 14.04 -8.44 -0.70
CA ASN A 423 14.24 -9.61 0.15
C ASN A 423 15.39 -9.40 1.17
N ASN A 424 15.84 -8.16 1.38
CA ASN A 424 16.99 -7.76 2.19
C ASN A 424 16.67 -6.47 3.00
N PRO A 425 16.16 -6.59 4.24
CA PRO A 425 15.63 -5.48 5.07
C PRO A 425 16.73 -4.61 5.71
N ALA A 426 17.81 -4.40 4.96
CA ALA A 426 18.92 -3.53 5.26
C ALA A 426 19.12 -2.50 4.14
N ASP A 427 18.64 -2.74 2.91
CA ASP A 427 19.01 -2.02 1.71
C ASP A 427 17.82 -1.82 0.77
N TRP A 428 17.49 -0.57 0.42
CA TRP A 428 16.36 -0.26 -0.47
C TRP A 428 16.74 0.48 -1.76
N ALA A 429 17.96 1.03 -1.85
CA ALA A 429 18.45 1.84 -2.97
C ALA A 429 19.86 1.42 -3.40
N ASP A 430 20.19 1.68 -4.66
CA ASP A 430 21.48 1.44 -5.33
C ASP A 430 21.72 2.66 -6.23
N THR A 431 22.40 3.67 -5.67
CA THR A 431 22.51 5.02 -6.23
C THR A 431 23.45 5.09 -7.44
N ASP A 432 24.38 4.14 -7.59
CA ASP A 432 25.37 4.15 -8.67
C ASP A 432 25.30 2.97 -9.66
N GLY A 433 24.60 1.89 -9.31
CA GLY A 433 24.28 0.75 -10.18
C GLY A 433 25.25 -0.44 -10.09
N ASP A 434 25.93 -0.59 -8.94
CA ASP A 434 26.91 -1.62 -8.62
C ASP A 434 26.28 -2.99 -8.28
N GLY A 435 25.24 -2.98 -7.44
CA GLY A 435 24.53 -4.17 -6.95
C GLY A 435 24.75 -4.54 -5.48
N VAL A 436 25.48 -3.72 -4.71
CA VAL A 436 25.28 -3.54 -3.26
C VAL A 436 24.34 -2.33 -3.05
N GLY A 437 23.72 -2.22 -1.86
CA GLY A 437 22.75 -1.16 -1.59
C GLY A 437 23.29 -0.05 -0.69
N ASP A 438 22.77 1.17 -0.85
CA ASP A 438 23.22 2.45 -0.27
C ASP A 438 23.40 2.46 1.27
N ASN A 439 22.89 1.45 1.96
CA ASN A 439 22.85 1.35 3.42
C ASN A 439 23.87 0.36 3.99
N THR A 440 24.26 -0.66 3.21
CA THR A 440 25.33 -1.62 3.54
C THR A 440 26.60 -1.40 2.74
N ASP A 441 26.51 -0.64 1.65
CA ASP A 441 27.63 -0.10 0.89
C ASP A 441 28.36 0.99 1.71
N ALA A 442 29.68 0.87 1.80
CA ALA A 442 30.55 1.86 2.43
C ALA A 442 30.80 3.10 1.54
N PHE A 443 30.58 3.01 0.22
CA PHE A 443 30.79 4.07 -0.76
C PHE A 443 29.62 4.24 -1.77
N PRO A 444 28.35 4.53 -1.35
CA PRO A 444 27.11 4.54 -2.17
C PRO A 444 27.02 5.44 -3.42
N ASN A 445 28.13 6.01 -3.90
CA ASN A 445 28.24 6.93 -5.02
C ASN A 445 29.42 6.59 -5.96
N TRP A 446 30.09 5.44 -5.75
CA TRP A 446 31.25 5.00 -6.54
C TRP A 446 31.19 3.50 -6.93
N PRO A 447 30.73 3.14 -8.15
CA PRO A 447 30.38 1.76 -8.56
C PRO A 447 31.61 0.93 -8.97
N GLY A 448 32.57 0.84 -8.06
CA GLY A 448 33.79 0.05 -8.14
C GLY A 448 34.21 -0.53 -6.80
N GLU A 449 33.76 0.06 -5.69
CA GLU A 449 34.16 -0.22 -4.33
C GLU A 449 32.90 -0.18 -3.45
N TRP A 450 32.56 -1.27 -2.78
CA TRP A 450 31.26 -1.45 -2.09
C TRP A 450 31.37 -1.87 -0.62
N ALA A 451 32.60 -2.03 -0.13
CA ALA A 451 32.90 -2.52 1.21
C ALA A 451 34.19 -1.87 1.70
N ASP A 452 34.22 -1.61 3.00
CA ASP A 452 35.35 -1.16 3.79
C ASP A 452 35.42 -2.13 4.99
N THR A 453 36.13 -3.24 4.80
CA THR A 453 36.04 -4.40 5.71
C THR A 453 36.72 -4.16 7.07
N ASP A 454 37.62 -3.18 7.16
CA ASP A 454 38.34 -2.84 8.39
C ASP A 454 38.11 -1.40 8.91
N GLY A 455 37.67 -0.46 8.06
CA GLY A 455 37.05 0.81 8.45
C GLY A 455 37.92 2.05 8.29
N ASP A 456 38.93 2.07 7.41
CA ASP A 456 39.85 3.21 7.25
C ASP A 456 39.48 4.22 6.15
N GLY A 457 38.47 3.92 5.33
CA GLY A 457 37.93 4.79 4.28
C GLY A 457 38.49 4.54 2.87
N ILE A 458 39.26 3.46 2.66
CA ILE A 458 39.59 2.93 1.33
C ILE A 458 38.88 1.59 1.11
N GLY A 459 38.18 1.44 -0.01
CA GLY A 459 37.34 0.26 -0.25
C GLY A 459 38.09 -0.98 -0.76
N ASP A 460 37.63 -2.15 -0.34
CA ASP A 460 38.21 -3.51 -0.52
C ASP A 460 38.77 -3.86 -1.92
N ASN A 461 38.29 -3.20 -3.00
CA ASN A 461 38.72 -3.45 -4.38
C ASN A 461 39.89 -2.54 -4.84
N GLY A 462 40.02 -1.37 -4.22
CA GLY A 462 41.11 -0.41 -4.43
C GLY A 462 42.21 -0.58 -3.40
N ASP A 463 41.87 -1.15 -2.24
CA ASP A 463 42.79 -1.47 -1.16
C ASP A 463 43.64 -2.72 -1.45
N ALA A 464 44.81 -2.80 -0.81
CA ALA A 464 45.72 -3.93 -0.90
C ALA A 464 45.64 -4.89 0.29
N PHE A 465 45.16 -4.42 1.46
CA PHE A 465 45.06 -5.20 2.70
C PHE A 465 43.72 -5.00 3.44
N PRO A 466 42.55 -5.41 2.86
CA PRO A 466 41.21 -5.17 3.42
C PRO A 466 40.86 -5.95 4.71
N GLU A 467 41.83 -6.26 5.57
CA GLU A 467 41.63 -6.79 6.93
C GLU A 467 42.58 -6.10 7.97
N ASP A 468 43.25 -4.99 7.61
CA ASP A 468 44.14 -4.21 8.50
C ASP A 468 44.05 -2.68 8.23
N PRO A 469 43.32 -1.90 9.06
CA PRO A 469 42.96 -0.49 8.83
C PRO A 469 44.12 0.49 9.10
N ASN A 470 45.33 0.03 8.80
CA ASN A 470 46.59 0.76 8.88
C ASN A 470 47.33 0.71 7.52
N GLU A 471 46.87 -0.06 6.53
CA GLU A 471 47.67 -0.46 5.36
C GLU A 471 46.91 -0.41 4.02
N THR A 472 46.71 0.79 3.45
CA THR A 472 45.85 0.93 2.25
C THR A 472 46.50 0.68 0.89
N LEU A 473 47.83 0.52 0.84
CA LEU A 473 48.59 0.41 -0.40
C LEU A 473 49.71 -0.62 -0.31
N ASP A 474 49.82 -1.44 -1.35
CA ASP A 474 51.03 -2.18 -1.74
C ASP A 474 51.56 -1.52 -3.02
N SER A 475 52.63 -0.73 -2.90
CA SER A 475 53.11 0.12 -4.01
C SER A 475 53.97 -0.61 -5.04
N ASP A 476 54.39 -1.85 -4.79
CA ASP A 476 55.25 -2.62 -5.69
C ASP A 476 54.82 -4.08 -5.94
N GLY A 477 53.98 -4.66 -5.08
CA GLY A 477 53.26 -5.93 -5.27
C GLY A 477 53.83 -7.13 -4.51
N ASP A 478 54.43 -6.89 -3.35
CA ASP A 478 55.17 -7.83 -2.52
C ASP A 478 54.29 -8.53 -1.45
N GLY A 479 53.30 -7.83 -0.89
CA GLY A 479 52.42 -8.33 0.16
C GLY A 479 52.72 -7.87 1.59
N VAL A 480 53.47 -6.77 1.78
CA VAL A 480 53.47 -5.96 3.01
C VAL A 480 53.03 -4.53 2.69
N GLY A 481 52.27 -3.91 3.59
CA GLY A 481 51.65 -2.60 3.35
C GLY A 481 52.60 -1.43 3.54
N ASN A 482 52.35 -0.36 2.78
CA ASN A 482 53.14 0.87 2.69
C ASN A 482 53.53 1.57 4.02
N ASN A 483 52.84 1.30 5.14
CA ASN A 483 53.11 1.93 6.44
C ASN A 483 53.89 1.00 7.41
N ALA A 484 53.76 -0.32 7.26
CA ALA A 484 54.54 -1.34 7.96
C ALA A 484 55.83 -1.73 7.22
N ASP A 485 55.84 -1.59 5.89
CA ASP A 485 57.00 -1.78 5.04
C ASP A 485 57.98 -0.59 5.14
N ALA A 486 59.26 -0.91 5.29
CA ALA A 486 60.35 0.05 5.29
C ALA A 486 60.77 0.51 3.87
N PHE A 487 60.43 -0.26 2.81
CA PHE A 487 60.85 0.01 1.43
C PHE A 487 59.72 -0.01 0.36
N PRO A 488 58.63 0.80 0.46
CA PRO A 488 57.43 0.70 -0.40
C PRO A 488 57.65 1.10 -1.87
N GLY A 489 58.41 0.30 -2.61
CA GLY A 489 58.96 0.58 -3.93
C GLY A 489 60.10 -0.36 -4.40
N ASP A 490 60.56 -1.33 -3.60
CA ASP A 490 61.39 -2.47 -4.04
C ASP A 490 60.80 -3.82 -3.54
N PRO A 491 60.10 -4.60 -4.40
CA PRO A 491 59.26 -5.76 -4.03
C PRO A 491 60.07 -7.03 -3.72
N LEU A 492 61.10 -6.86 -2.92
CA LEU A 492 62.10 -7.82 -2.48
C LEU A 492 62.56 -7.55 -1.03
N GLU A 493 62.20 -6.39 -0.45
CA GLU A 493 62.57 -5.96 0.90
C GLU A 493 61.35 -5.38 1.62
N THR A 494 60.99 -5.94 2.78
CA THR A 494 59.77 -5.56 3.52
C THR A 494 60.02 -5.01 4.92
N ALA A 495 61.29 -4.97 5.33
CA ALA A 495 61.69 -4.77 6.72
C ALA A 495 63.09 -4.18 6.80
N ASP A 496 63.25 -3.27 7.76
CA ASP A 496 64.50 -2.69 8.23
C ASP A 496 64.50 -2.93 9.74
N THR A 497 65.00 -4.08 10.19
CA THR A 497 64.80 -4.58 11.56
C THR A 497 65.51 -3.73 12.62
N ASP A 498 66.49 -2.89 12.24
CA ASP A 498 67.24 -2.04 13.15
C ASP A 498 67.21 -0.53 12.83
N GLY A 499 66.92 -0.13 11.58
CA GLY A 499 66.52 1.22 11.18
C GLY A 499 67.58 2.04 10.44
N ASP A 500 68.47 1.42 9.66
CA ASP A 500 69.57 2.13 8.97
C ASP A 500 69.27 2.57 7.51
N GLY A 501 68.23 1.99 6.90
CA GLY A 501 67.83 2.26 5.52
C GLY A 501 68.28 1.24 4.48
N ILE A 502 68.69 0.02 4.88
CA ILE A 502 68.89 -1.16 4.03
C ILE A 502 67.93 -2.29 4.47
N GLY A 503 67.47 -3.11 3.52
CA GLY A 503 66.43 -4.11 3.76
C GLY A 503 66.94 -5.49 4.14
N ASP A 504 66.25 -6.13 5.10
CA ASP A 504 66.59 -7.40 5.78
C ASP A 504 67.05 -8.59 4.88
N ASN A 505 66.71 -8.63 3.58
CA ASN A 505 67.11 -9.71 2.66
C ASN A 505 68.37 -9.38 1.83
N GLY A 506 68.64 -8.09 1.62
CA GLY A 506 69.85 -7.55 1.01
C GLY A 506 70.94 -7.24 2.03
N ASP A 507 70.51 -7.02 3.27
CA ASP A 507 71.32 -6.83 4.46
C ASP A 507 71.94 -8.16 4.96
N LEU A 508 73.16 -8.09 5.50
CA LEU A 508 73.90 -9.25 6.03
C LEU A 508 74.02 -9.28 7.57
N PHE A 509 73.65 -8.20 8.25
CA PHE A 509 73.58 -8.09 9.71
C PHE A 509 72.31 -7.33 10.17
N PRO A 510 71.07 -7.81 9.89
CA PRO A 510 69.83 -7.01 10.03
C PRO A 510 69.35 -6.82 11.49
N ASN A 511 70.28 -6.63 12.44
CA ASN A 511 70.08 -6.37 13.86
C ASN A 511 71.17 -5.38 14.41
N ASP A 512 71.98 -4.74 13.56
CA ASP A 512 72.99 -3.73 13.92
C ASP A 512 72.92 -2.52 12.96
N PRO A 513 72.29 -1.39 13.37
CA PRO A 513 71.92 -0.25 12.50
C PRO A 513 73.10 0.67 12.15
N ASN A 514 74.27 0.06 12.03
CA ASN A 514 75.49 0.69 11.59
C ASN A 514 76.06 -0.05 10.38
N ASP A 515 75.56 -1.25 10.03
CA ASP A 515 76.26 -2.14 9.11
C ASP A 515 75.42 -3.17 8.37
N TRP A 516 75.37 -3.01 7.05
CA TRP A 516 74.41 -3.69 6.19
C TRP A 516 75.03 -4.70 5.21
N ALA A 517 76.37 -4.83 5.18
CA ALA A 517 77.02 -5.68 4.20
C ALA A 517 78.37 -6.19 4.69
N ASP A 518 78.73 -7.39 4.25
CA ASP A 518 80.06 -8.00 4.37
C ASP A 518 80.63 -8.19 2.95
N LYS A 519 81.75 -7.53 2.61
CA LYS A 519 82.25 -7.48 1.21
C LYS A 519 83.24 -8.61 0.87
N ASP A 520 83.82 -9.29 1.84
CA ASP A 520 84.84 -10.33 1.61
C ASP A 520 84.57 -11.66 2.35
N ASN A 521 83.60 -11.64 3.27
CA ASN A 521 82.86 -12.75 3.86
C ASN A 521 83.53 -13.40 5.09
N ASP A 522 83.99 -12.58 6.04
CA ASP A 522 84.57 -13.02 7.31
C ASP A 522 83.58 -13.06 8.50
N GLY A 523 82.48 -12.30 8.44
CA GLY A 523 81.47 -12.21 9.49
C GLY A 523 81.47 -10.94 10.35
N VAL A 524 82.22 -9.89 9.97
CA VAL A 524 82.03 -8.50 10.40
C VAL A 524 81.59 -7.65 9.20
N GLY A 525 80.82 -6.58 9.44
CA GLY A 525 80.30 -5.73 8.36
C GLY A 525 81.24 -4.58 7.98
N ASN A 526 81.03 -4.01 6.79
CA ASN A 526 81.90 -3.01 6.13
C ASN A 526 82.09 -1.67 6.87
N ASN A 527 81.37 -1.38 7.95
CA ASN A 527 81.40 -0.11 8.67
C ASN A 527 81.90 -0.25 10.13
N ALA A 528 81.67 -1.42 10.74
CA ALA A 528 82.28 -1.85 12.00
C ALA A 528 83.69 -2.43 11.77
N ASP A 529 83.94 -2.98 10.58
CA ASP A 529 85.23 -3.43 10.09
C ASP A 529 86.12 -2.25 9.64
N ALA A 530 87.38 -2.28 10.07
CA ALA A 530 88.43 -1.34 9.65
C ALA A 530 89.05 -1.67 8.28
N PHE A 531 88.99 -2.93 7.81
CA PHE A 531 89.54 -3.40 6.54
C PHE A 531 88.54 -4.13 5.63
N PRO A 532 87.46 -3.47 5.12
CA PRO A 532 86.35 -4.11 4.37
C PRO A 532 86.65 -4.72 3.00
N ASN A 533 87.86 -5.26 2.79
CA ASN A 533 88.31 -5.89 1.56
C ASN A 533 89.30 -7.05 1.82
N ASP A 534 89.67 -7.37 3.08
CA ASP A 534 90.60 -8.45 3.43
C ASP A 534 90.00 -9.36 4.53
N PRO A 535 89.48 -10.57 4.18
CA PRO A 535 88.62 -11.42 5.03
C PRO A 535 89.38 -12.20 6.13
N TYR A 536 90.34 -11.51 6.74
CA TYR A 536 91.21 -11.99 7.80
C TYR A 536 91.41 -10.91 8.89
N GLU A 537 91.09 -9.65 8.62
CA GLU A 537 91.30 -8.50 9.49
C GLU A 537 90.01 -7.68 9.62
N TRP A 538 89.43 -7.61 10.82
CA TRP A 538 88.10 -7.02 11.04
C TRP A 538 88.05 -5.89 12.09
N SER A 539 89.21 -5.47 12.59
CA SER A 539 89.33 -4.54 13.72
C SER A 539 90.70 -3.85 13.67
N ASP A 540 90.71 -2.57 14.02
CA ASP A 540 91.89 -1.70 14.16
C ASP A 540 91.62 -0.86 15.42
N ILE A 541 91.87 -1.44 16.60
CA ILE A 541 91.40 -0.83 17.87
C ILE A 541 92.23 0.39 18.31
N ASP A 542 93.36 0.67 17.64
CA ASP A 542 94.18 1.87 17.89
C ASP A 542 94.32 2.85 16.71
N ASN A 543 93.94 2.43 15.50
CA ASN A 543 93.68 3.22 14.27
C ASN A 543 94.94 3.64 13.48
N ASP A 544 95.92 2.74 13.29
CA ASP A 544 97.11 3.02 12.46
C ASP A 544 97.06 2.45 11.02
N GLY A 545 96.17 1.49 10.75
CA GLY A 545 95.94 0.91 9.43
C GLY A 545 96.56 -0.49 9.18
N VAL A 546 96.90 -1.24 10.21
CA VAL A 546 97.01 -2.71 10.18
C VAL A 546 96.00 -3.33 11.17
N GLY A 547 95.52 -4.55 10.89
CA GLY A 547 94.40 -5.14 11.64
C GLY A 547 94.79 -6.07 12.76
N ASP A 548 93.97 -6.12 13.81
CA ASP A 548 94.21 -6.78 15.09
C ASP A 548 94.65 -8.28 15.03
N ASN A 549 94.49 -8.99 13.89
CA ASN A 549 94.93 -10.38 13.73
C ASN A 549 96.26 -10.52 12.97
N ALA A 550 96.59 -9.58 12.08
CA ALA A 550 97.88 -9.43 11.43
C ALA A 550 98.89 -8.67 12.31
N ASP A 551 98.39 -7.77 13.15
CA ASP A 551 99.17 -6.87 13.96
C ASP A 551 99.83 -7.56 15.17
N ALA A 552 101.07 -7.16 15.46
CA ALA A 552 101.83 -7.68 16.59
C ALA A 552 101.53 -6.93 17.91
N PHE A 553 101.12 -5.66 17.83
CA PHE A 553 100.77 -4.81 18.96
C PHE A 553 99.43 -4.08 18.73
N PRO A 554 98.27 -4.78 18.66
CA PRO A 554 96.95 -4.18 18.38
C PRO A 554 96.40 -3.14 19.38
N THR A 555 97.23 -2.48 20.20
CA THR A 555 96.79 -1.40 21.11
C THR A 555 97.82 -0.27 21.24
N ASP A 556 98.83 -0.22 20.37
CA ASP A 556 99.79 0.89 20.25
C ASP A 556 99.92 1.31 18.77
N PRO A 557 99.26 2.42 18.34
CA PRO A 557 99.16 2.85 16.93
C PRO A 557 100.45 3.49 16.39
N SER A 558 101.56 3.01 16.93
CA SER A 558 102.93 3.26 16.52
C SER A 558 103.52 2.02 15.84
N GLU A 559 103.03 0.81 16.17
CA GLU A 559 103.77 -0.45 16.06
C GLU A 559 102.99 -1.62 15.42
N THR A 560 103.04 -1.76 14.10
CA THR A 560 102.23 -2.78 13.39
C THR A 560 102.84 -4.18 13.27
N ALA A 561 104.13 -4.32 13.57
CA ALA A 561 104.89 -5.52 13.27
C ALA A 561 105.95 -5.79 14.33
N ASP A 562 106.21 -7.08 14.57
CA ASP A 562 107.33 -7.62 15.34
C ASP A 562 108.05 -8.59 14.40
N THR A 563 108.93 -8.06 13.54
CA THR A 563 109.49 -8.80 12.40
C THR A 563 110.41 -9.95 12.83
N ASP A 564 110.91 -9.97 14.08
CA ASP A 564 111.75 -11.05 14.61
C ASP A 564 111.21 -11.79 15.85
N GLY A 565 110.21 -11.25 16.57
CA GLY A 565 109.42 -11.93 17.59
C GLY A 565 109.89 -11.71 19.03
N ASP A 566 110.46 -10.54 19.31
CA ASP A 566 111.07 -10.15 20.59
C ASP A 566 110.05 -9.52 21.57
N GLY A 567 109.09 -8.75 21.06
CA GLY A 567 108.07 -8.03 21.83
C GLY A 567 108.26 -6.51 21.94
N ILE A 568 109.06 -5.91 21.06
CA ILE A 568 109.07 -4.48 20.71
C ILE A 568 108.76 -4.36 19.21
N GLY A 569 108.11 -3.27 18.79
CA GLY A 569 107.61 -3.13 17.42
C GLY A 569 108.55 -2.44 16.44
N ASP A 570 108.41 -2.76 15.15
CA ASP A 570 109.29 -2.37 14.04
C ASP A 570 109.56 -0.85 13.87
N ASN A 571 108.78 0.05 14.49
CA ASN A 571 108.98 1.50 14.44
C ASN A 571 109.56 2.08 15.75
N ALA A 572 109.34 1.42 16.89
CA ALA A 572 109.98 1.71 18.18
C ALA A 572 111.34 1.03 18.32
N ASP A 573 111.53 -0.11 17.64
CA ASP A 573 112.75 -0.89 17.62
C ASP A 573 113.77 -0.30 16.65
N ALA A 574 115.03 -0.25 17.08
CA ALA A 574 116.13 0.23 16.25
C ALA A 574 116.69 -0.85 15.31
N PHE A 575 116.46 -2.13 15.62
CA PHE A 575 116.91 -3.27 14.83
C PHE A 575 115.80 -4.33 14.64
N PRO A 576 114.73 -4.03 13.87
CA PRO A 576 113.57 -4.91 13.63
C PRO A 576 113.84 -6.23 12.86
N ALA A 577 115.04 -6.81 12.98
CA ALA A 577 115.42 -8.08 12.37
C ALA A 577 116.50 -8.84 13.19
N ASP A 578 116.81 -8.41 14.42
CA ASP A 578 117.65 -9.13 15.37
C ASP A 578 116.96 -9.17 16.76
N PRO A 579 116.34 -10.31 17.16
CA PRO A 579 115.51 -10.47 18.37
C PRO A 579 116.37 -10.59 19.65
N SER A 580 117.35 -9.71 19.74
CA SER A 580 118.21 -9.50 20.89
C SER A 580 118.63 -8.03 21.09
N GLU A 581 118.23 -7.12 20.18
CA GLU A 581 118.73 -5.74 20.12
C GLU A 581 117.59 -4.71 19.93
N THR A 582 116.80 -4.44 20.96
CA THR A 582 115.54 -3.66 20.80
C THR A 582 115.67 -2.14 20.74
N ALA A 583 116.89 -1.60 20.86
CA ALA A 583 117.09 -0.16 20.97
C ALA A 583 118.53 0.25 20.61
N ASP A 584 118.61 1.44 20.02
CA ASP A 584 119.81 2.25 19.84
C ASP A 584 119.54 3.55 20.61
N PHE A 585 120.23 3.77 21.73
CA PHE A 585 119.95 4.94 22.58
C PHE A 585 120.63 6.24 22.14
N ASP A 586 121.51 6.19 21.15
CA ASP A 586 122.31 7.34 20.74
C ASP A 586 122.34 7.60 19.21
N GLY A 587 122.18 6.56 18.40
CA GLY A 587 121.78 6.62 16.99
C GLY A 587 122.88 6.33 15.97
N ASP A 588 123.91 5.55 16.31
CA ASP A 588 125.00 5.22 15.38
C ASP A 588 124.83 3.90 14.59
N GLY A 589 123.90 3.04 15.00
CA GLY A 589 123.51 1.82 14.28
C GLY A 589 124.10 0.50 14.80
N VAL A 590 124.42 0.41 16.10
CA VAL A 590 124.67 -0.86 16.81
C VAL A 590 123.75 -0.95 18.04
N GLY A 591 123.29 -2.17 18.36
CA GLY A 591 122.24 -2.40 19.36
C GLY A 591 122.73 -2.40 20.80
N ASN A 592 121.92 -1.87 21.72
CA ASN A 592 122.26 -1.62 23.12
C ASN A 592 122.73 -2.85 23.96
N ASN A 593 122.55 -4.10 23.50
CA ASN A 593 123.08 -5.30 24.15
C ASN A 593 124.33 -5.87 23.44
N ALA A 594 124.57 -5.49 22.18
CA ALA A 594 125.77 -5.80 21.40
C ALA A 594 126.85 -4.71 21.55
N ASP A 595 126.43 -3.47 21.79
CA ASP A 595 127.30 -2.30 21.91
C ASP A 595 128.03 -2.26 23.26
N ALA A 596 129.29 -1.79 23.23
CA ALA A 596 130.11 -1.61 24.42
C ALA A 596 129.78 -0.31 25.18
N PHE A 597 129.28 0.72 24.48
CA PHE A 597 128.93 2.03 25.02
C PHE A 597 127.52 2.52 24.56
N PRO A 598 126.41 1.87 25.00
CA PRO A 598 125.01 2.17 24.62
C PRO A 598 124.43 3.56 25.01
N ALA A 599 125.22 4.62 24.88
CA ALA A 599 124.85 6.02 25.12
C ALA A 599 125.85 7.05 24.51
N ASP A 600 126.81 6.65 23.67
CA ASP A 600 127.75 7.54 22.97
C ASP A 600 127.85 7.16 21.47
N PRO A 601 127.23 7.93 20.55
CA PRO A 601 127.08 7.59 19.13
C PRO A 601 128.36 7.87 18.32
N SER A 602 129.49 7.70 18.99
CA SER A 602 130.84 7.78 18.44
C SER A 602 131.62 6.48 18.64
N GLU A 603 131.15 5.53 19.46
CA GLU A 603 131.97 4.47 20.07
C GLU A 603 131.24 3.10 20.19
N THR A 604 131.20 2.29 19.13
CA THR A 604 130.42 1.02 19.15
C THR A 604 131.12 -0.21 19.74
N ALA A 605 132.43 -0.13 20.02
CA ALA A 605 133.26 -1.30 20.27
C ALA A 605 134.38 -1.02 21.28
N ASP A 606 134.67 -2.01 22.10
CA ASP A 606 135.84 -2.11 22.99
C ASP A 606 136.56 -3.41 22.62
N THR A 607 137.57 -3.32 21.74
CA THR A 607 138.20 -4.50 21.11
C THR A 607 139.06 -5.32 22.08
N ASP A 608 139.58 -4.72 23.16
CA ASP A 608 140.49 -5.38 24.11
C ASP A 608 139.98 -5.48 25.57
N GLY A 609 138.94 -4.72 25.94
CA GLY A 609 138.20 -4.82 27.19
C GLY A 609 138.68 -3.89 28.32
N ASP A 610 139.30 -2.76 27.98
CA ASP A 610 139.77 -1.71 28.90
C ASP A 610 138.61 -0.91 29.53
N GLY A 611 137.56 -0.62 28.75
CA GLY A 611 136.47 0.29 29.10
C GLY A 611 136.48 1.65 28.38
N ALA A 612 137.22 1.79 27.27
CA ALA A 612 137.10 2.87 26.30
C ALA A 612 136.74 2.35 24.90
N GLY A 613 136.20 3.25 24.07
CA GLY A 613 135.78 2.92 22.71
C GLY A 613 136.91 2.99 21.69
N ASP A 614 136.90 2.06 20.73
CA ASP A 614 137.91 1.88 19.67
C ASP A 614 138.18 3.14 18.82
N ASN A 615 137.29 4.14 18.85
CA ASN A 615 137.36 5.35 18.02
C ASN A 615 137.86 6.56 18.83
N PHE A 616 137.72 6.53 20.16
CA PHE A 616 138.30 7.45 21.13
C PHE A 616 139.70 7.03 21.60
N ASP A 617 139.92 5.71 21.72
CA ASP A 617 141.18 5.12 22.17
C ASP A 617 142.30 5.32 21.14
N ALA A 618 143.51 5.58 21.64
CA ALA A 618 144.70 5.69 20.82
C ALA A 618 145.36 4.32 20.50
N PHE A 619 145.04 3.26 21.25
CA PHE A 619 145.66 1.94 21.18
C PHE A 619 144.67 0.75 21.33
N PRO A 620 143.58 0.65 20.53
CA PRO A 620 142.50 -0.36 20.66
C PRO A 620 142.87 -1.83 20.30
N GLU A 621 144.10 -2.26 20.61
CA GLU A 621 144.52 -3.67 20.69
C GLU A 621 145.41 -3.95 21.95
N ASP A 622 145.58 -3.00 22.88
CA ASP A 622 146.37 -3.14 24.13
C ASP A 622 145.70 -2.45 25.34
N ALA A 623 144.85 -3.21 26.04
CA ALA A 623 144.10 -2.89 27.28
C ALA A 623 144.95 -2.49 28.52
N SER A 624 146.11 -1.89 28.31
CA SER A 624 146.92 -1.22 29.33
C SER A 624 147.23 0.25 29.00
N GLU A 625 146.86 0.73 27.82
CA GLU A 625 147.05 2.11 27.35
C GLU A 625 145.83 2.63 26.59
N THR A 626 145.09 3.57 27.17
CA THR A 626 143.79 4.05 26.64
C THR A 626 143.87 5.39 25.88
N LEU A 627 144.93 6.15 26.13
CA LEU A 627 145.06 7.55 25.73
C LEU A 627 146.52 7.87 25.42
N ASP A 628 146.72 8.56 24.31
CA ASP A 628 147.91 9.33 23.95
C ASP A 628 147.46 10.80 23.99
N SER A 629 147.60 11.46 25.14
CA SER A 629 146.90 12.75 25.32
C SER A 629 147.60 13.93 24.61
N ASP A 630 148.65 13.64 23.83
CA ASP A 630 149.45 14.62 23.10
C ASP A 630 149.67 14.28 21.61
N GLY A 631 149.80 13.01 21.24
CA GLY A 631 150.01 12.52 19.88
C GLY A 631 151.42 12.05 19.51
N ASP A 632 152.27 11.68 20.49
CA ASP A 632 153.62 11.09 20.30
C ASP A 632 153.59 9.65 19.75
N GLY A 633 152.58 8.86 20.13
CA GLY A 633 152.44 7.43 19.81
C GLY A 633 152.79 6.46 20.95
N VAL A 634 152.90 6.93 22.19
CA VAL A 634 153.04 6.11 23.41
C VAL A 634 151.92 6.46 24.39
N GLY A 635 151.32 5.42 25.01
CA GLY A 635 150.21 5.61 25.94
C GLY A 635 150.60 6.13 27.31
N ASN A 636 149.70 6.88 27.93
CA ASN A 636 149.94 7.68 29.13
C ASN A 636 150.35 6.94 30.41
N ASN A 637 150.30 5.60 30.47
CA ASN A 637 150.75 4.82 31.63
C ASN A 637 152.20 4.31 31.48
N ALA A 638 152.66 4.12 30.24
CA ALA A 638 154.04 3.81 29.87
C ALA A 638 154.85 5.08 29.55
N ASP A 639 154.19 6.12 29.03
CA ASP A 639 154.72 7.49 29.01
C ASP A 639 154.85 8.04 30.45
N ALA A 640 155.76 9.00 30.63
CA ALA A 640 156.18 9.49 31.94
C ALA A 640 155.67 10.89 32.31
N PHE A 641 155.08 11.66 31.39
CA PHE A 641 154.76 13.08 31.59
C PHE A 641 153.47 13.56 30.87
N PRO A 642 152.32 12.86 30.99
CA PRO A 642 151.57 12.42 29.79
C PRO A 642 150.65 13.38 29.02
N ASN A 643 151.05 14.63 28.79
CA ASN A 643 150.79 15.22 27.48
C ASN A 643 151.92 16.17 27.00
N ASP A 644 152.94 15.67 26.29
CA ASP A 644 154.07 16.46 25.78
C ASP A 644 154.69 15.91 24.43
N PRO A 645 154.13 16.26 23.25
CA PRO A 645 154.08 15.36 22.06
C PRO A 645 155.32 15.11 21.19
N ALA A 646 156.55 15.42 21.62
CA ALA A 646 157.65 15.64 20.65
C ALA A 646 159.00 14.92 20.81
N GLU A 647 159.74 15.10 21.91
CA GLU A 647 161.18 14.75 22.00
C GLU A 647 161.50 14.05 23.34
N SER A 648 160.79 12.94 23.56
CA SER A 648 160.52 12.21 24.81
C SER A 648 161.68 11.36 25.38
N GLU A 649 161.60 11.04 26.69
CA GLU A 649 162.49 10.15 27.47
C GLU A 649 162.61 10.62 28.95
N ASP A 650 163.46 9.94 29.74
CA ASP A 650 163.99 10.27 31.08
C ASP A 650 164.91 9.11 31.50
N SER A 651 164.32 7.93 31.70
CA SER A 651 164.92 6.62 32.05
C SER A 651 166.07 6.61 33.10
N ASP A 652 167.26 7.14 32.76
CA ASP A 652 168.42 7.43 33.64
C ASP A 652 168.16 8.59 34.65
N GLY A 653 167.24 9.49 34.28
CA GLY A 653 166.77 10.66 35.05
C GLY A 653 167.27 12.03 34.54
N ASP A 654 166.36 13.01 34.32
CA ASP A 654 166.75 14.44 34.24
C ASP A 654 165.90 15.43 33.35
N GLY A 655 164.82 15.17 32.59
CA GLY A 655 163.93 14.02 32.30
C GLY A 655 163.28 14.06 30.86
N VAL A 656 162.01 14.57 30.50
CA VAL A 656 160.97 15.66 31.03
C VAL A 656 159.43 16.11 30.26
N GLY A 657 157.99 16.43 30.68
CA GLY A 657 156.44 16.97 30.02
C GLY A 657 154.70 17.32 30.54
N ASP A 658 153.35 17.73 29.87
CA ASP A 658 151.65 18.04 30.27
C ASP A 658 150.09 18.65 29.43
N ASN A 659 148.59 18.34 29.44
CA ASN A 659 147.05 18.93 28.80
C ASN A 659 145.25 18.45 28.86
N ALA A 660 143.91 19.01 28.32
CA ALA A 660 142.19 18.63 28.32
C ALA A 660 140.62 19.31 27.61
N ASP A 661 139.12 18.90 27.60
CA ASP A 661 137.54 19.53 27.14
C ASP A 661 135.81 18.86 26.95
N ALA A 662 134.43 19.41 26.55
CA ALA A 662 132.82 18.85 26.09
C ALA A 662 131.04 19.35 26.22
N PHE A 663 129.73 18.99 25.49
CA PHE A 663 127.97 18.87 25.75
C PHE A 663 126.36 19.31 24.95
N PRO A 664 124.87 18.81 24.94
CA PRO A 664 123.30 19.15 24.21
C PRO A 664 121.51 18.91 24.61
N ASN A 665 120.14 19.17 23.92
CA ASN A 665 118.40 18.97 24.18
C ASN A 665 116.82 19.23 23.25
N ASP A 666 115.31 19.00 23.50
CA ASP A 666 113.74 19.38 22.78
C ASP A 666 111.92 19.08 23.15
N PRO A 667 110.58 19.05 22.38
CA PRO A 667 108.87 19.40 22.65
C PRO A 667 107.06 19.01 22.17
N ALA A 668 105.50 19.02 22.21
CA ALA A 668 103.96 18.66 21.43
C ALA A 668 102.16 18.97 21.79
N GLU A 669 100.79 18.77 21.09
CA GLU A 669 99.06 19.03 21.38
C GLU A 669 97.44 18.75 20.48
N SER A 670 95.93 18.68 20.81
CA SER A 670 94.34 18.65 19.99
C SER A 670 92.55 18.44 20.44
N GLU A 671 91.17 18.59 19.74
CA GLU A 671 89.42 18.38 20.07
C GLU A 671 87.81 18.64 19.18
N ASP A 672 86.35 18.12 19.23
CA ASP A 672 84.65 18.57 18.81
C ASP A 672 83.02 17.72 18.48
N SER A 673 81.52 18.12 18.37
CA SER A 673 79.94 17.48 17.82
C SER A 673 78.12 17.87 17.99
N ASP A 674 76.79 17.45 17.31
CA ASP A 674 75.02 17.66 17.46
C ASP A 674 73.46 17.15 16.57
N GLY A 675 71.94 17.19 16.80
CA GLY A 675 70.38 16.89 15.96
C GLY A 675 68.57 16.66 16.31
N ASP A 676 67.23 16.64 15.50
CA ASP A 676 65.49 16.37 15.73
C ASP A 676 63.93 16.27 14.71
N GLY A 677 62.43 15.91 14.93
CA GLY A 677 60.88 15.86 14.07
C GLY A 677 59.12 15.31 14.34
N VAL A 678 57.76 15.38 13.59
CA VAL A 678 56.10 14.69 13.58
C VAL A 678 54.38 15.16 13.05
N GLY A 679 53.02 14.45 12.78
CA GLY A 679 51.30 14.77 12.54
C GLY A 679 49.71 13.91 12.05
N ASP A 680 48.12 13.99 11.93
CA ASP A 680 46.52 14.73 11.97
C ASP A 680 45.76 16.24 11.52
N ASN A 681 45.50 16.65 10.25
CA ASN A 681 45.20 17.96 9.58
C ASN A 681 44.21 17.98 8.34
N ALA A 682 43.87 16.83 7.75
CA ALA A 682 43.17 16.62 6.47
C ALA A 682 42.66 15.17 6.37
N ASP A 683 43.55 14.20 6.63
CA ASP A 683 43.56 13.50 7.92
C ASP A 683 44.46 14.22 8.97
N ALA A 684 45.90 14.21 8.94
CA ALA A 684 47.35 15.00 9.15
C ALA A 684 48.40 15.89 10.25
N PHE A 685 48.29 16.54 11.56
CA PHE A 685 48.68 16.36 13.14
C PHE A 685 48.57 15.13 14.39
N PRO A 686 47.92 13.85 14.60
CA PRO A 686 46.99 13.39 15.77
C PRO A 686 45.54 12.59 15.73
N ARG A 687 45.15 11.48 14.99
CA ARG A 687 43.71 10.95 14.67
C ARG A 687 43.10 9.57 15.26
N TRP A 688 41.80 9.13 14.99
CA TRP A 688 41.06 7.83 15.39
C TRP A 688 39.52 7.50 14.94
N GLU A 689 39.22 6.37 14.21
CA GLU A 689 38.23 5.18 14.18
C GLU A 689 36.67 5.00 13.89
N GLY A 690 35.71 5.94 13.85
CA GLY A 690 34.27 5.51 13.72
C GLY A 690 33.32 6.39 12.90
N GLU A 691 33.88 7.44 12.30
CA GLU A 691 33.23 8.40 11.42
C GLU A 691 34.36 9.16 10.72
N THR A 692 34.23 9.35 9.41
CA THR A 692 35.22 10.06 8.59
C THR A 692 34.62 11.27 7.85
N ILE A 693 33.28 11.43 7.87
CA ILE A 693 32.56 12.45 7.10
C ILE A 693 31.61 13.28 7.98
N ASP A 694 31.52 14.56 7.63
CA ASP A 694 30.61 15.58 8.17
C ASP A 694 30.32 16.49 6.98
N SER A 695 29.17 16.33 6.32
CA SER A 695 28.91 16.85 4.98
C SER A 695 28.69 18.36 4.95
N ASP A 696 27.87 18.90 5.86
CA ASP A 696 27.49 20.33 5.87
C ASP A 696 28.15 21.19 6.96
N LYS A 697 28.80 20.55 7.95
CA LYS A 697 29.72 21.16 8.93
C LYS A 697 29.05 21.96 10.05
N ASP A 698 27.86 21.51 10.43
CA ASP A 698 27.20 21.80 11.71
C ASP A 698 28.03 21.28 12.92
N GLY A 699 28.63 20.09 12.80
CA GLY A 699 29.43 19.41 13.83
C GLY A 699 28.90 18.05 14.32
N VAL A 700 27.88 17.50 13.66
CA VAL A 700 27.44 16.10 13.74
C VAL A 700 28.06 15.29 12.57
N GLY A 701 28.23 13.97 12.74
CA GLY A 701 28.69 13.07 11.66
C GLY A 701 27.52 12.57 10.82
N ASP A 702 27.77 12.27 9.54
CA ASP A 702 26.71 11.93 8.58
C ASP A 702 25.88 10.70 9.01
N ASN A 703 26.47 9.77 9.78
CA ASN A 703 25.75 8.62 10.35
C ASN A 703 24.74 8.94 11.47
N ALA A 704 24.59 10.22 11.87
CA ALA A 704 23.82 10.65 13.02
C ALA A 704 22.88 11.86 12.77
N ASP A 705 22.74 12.34 11.53
CA ASP A 705 21.87 13.47 11.16
C ASP A 705 20.72 13.03 10.23
N LEU A 706 19.55 13.66 10.39
CA LEU A 706 18.36 13.48 9.55
C LEU A 706 18.28 14.46 8.38
N PHE A 707 19.03 15.57 8.44
CA PHE A 707 19.10 16.57 7.38
C PHE A 707 20.56 16.95 7.06
N PRO A 708 21.45 15.99 6.67
CA PRO A 708 22.91 16.16 6.52
C PRO A 708 23.37 17.09 5.35
N ASN A 709 22.53 18.07 4.97
CA ASN A 709 22.71 19.01 3.87
C ASN A 709 22.12 20.42 4.15
N ASP A 710 21.47 20.69 5.30
CA ASP A 710 21.03 22.05 5.68
C ASP A 710 21.45 22.40 7.14
N PRO A 711 22.61 23.07 7.34
CA PRO A 711 23.27 23.25 8.65
C PRO A 711 22.60 24.31 9.57
N PHE A 712 21.28 24.45 9.46
CA PHE A 712 20.42 25.17 10.39
C PHE A 712 19.36 24.27 11.06
N GLU A 713 19.19 23.02 10.61
CA GLU A 713 18.07 22.15 10.99
C GLU A 713 18.52 20.68 11.04
N THR A 714 18.31 19.99 12.16
CA THR A 714 18.76 18.58 12.34
C THR A 714 17.70 17.68 12.99
N ALA A 715 16.45 18.16 13.10
CA ALA A 715 15.33 17.42 13.68
C ALA A 715 13.96 17.96 13.22
N ASP A 716 12.97 17.08 13.20
CA ASP A 716 11.53 17.36 13.04
C ASP A 716 10.78 16.75 14.24
N ALA A 717 9.97 17.54 14.96
CA ALA A 717 9.32 17.13 16.19
C ALA A 717 7.84 16.72 16.09
N ASP A 718 7.12 17.06 15.02
CA ASP A 718 5.71 16.64 14.83
C ASP A 718 5.37 15.99 13.48
N GLY A 719 6.38 15.84 12.61
CA GLY A 719 6.39 14.93 11.46
C GLY A 719 5.65 15.44 10.24
N ASP A 720 5.60 16.77 10.04
CA ASP A 720 4.96 17.39 8.87
C ASP A 720 5.94 17.77 7.75
N GLY A 721 7.25 17.56 7.96
CA GLY A 721 8.31 17.78 6.97
C GLY A 721 8.87 19.21 6.94
N VAL A 722 8.53 20.06 7.92
CA VAL A 722 9.10 21.41 8.08
C VAL A 722 9.73 21.55 9.48
N GLY A 723 11.06 21.47 9.54
CA GLY A 723 11.81 21.44 10.80
C GLY A 723 11.59 22.62 11.76
N ASP A 724 11.83 22.34 13.05
CA ASP A 724 11.43 23.13 14.22
C ASP A 724 11.77 24.64 14.16
N ASN A 725 12.85 25.07 13.49
CA ASN A 725 13.22 26.49 13.45
C ASN A 725 12.49 27.31 12.36
N ALA A 726 11.85 26.66 11.39
CA ALA A 726 11.10 27.31 10.33
C ALA A 726 9.62 27.57 10.69
N ASP A 727 9.05 26.76 11.58
CA ASP A 727 7.63 26.75 11.91
C ASP A 727 7.22 27.78 13.00
N PHE A 728 6.00 28.29 12.86
CA PHE A 728 5.30 29.16 13.80
C PHE A 728 4.69 28.41 15.01
N ARG A 729 4.47 27.09 14.96
CA ARG A 729 4.04 26.27 16.12
C ARG A 729 4.52 24.79 16.09
N PRO A 730 5.79 24.48 16.48
CA PRO A 730 6.44 23.16 16.29
C PRO A 730 5.88 21.91 17.02
N TYR A 731 4.60 21.87 17.36
CA TYR A 731 3.86 20.74 17.97
C TYR A 731 2.34 20.80 17.62
N ASP A 732 1.98 21.39 16.48
CA ASP A 732 0.62 21.79 16.09
C ASP A 732 0.47 21.93 14.55
N LYS A 733 0.87 20.87 13.80
CA LYS A 733 0.92 20.66 12.32
C LYS A 733 -0.19 21.23 11.39
N ASP A 734 -1.16 21.95 11.92
CA ASP A 734 -2.21 22.65 11.17
C ASP A 734 -1.87 24.13 10.88
N VAL A 735 -0.76 24.71 11.41
CA VAL A 735 -0.51 26.18 11.37
C VAL A 735 0.99 26.59 11.24
N GLN A 736 1.55 26.50 10.02
CA GLN A 736 2.99 26.75 9.80
C GLN A 736 3.47 28.22 9.79
N LEU A 737 2.68 29.21 9.34
CA LEU A 737 3.12 30.62 9.28
C LEU A 737 2.04 31.64 9.70
N GLU A 738 2.46 32.78 10.29
CA GLU A 738 1.57 33.91 10.64
C GLU A 738 0.94 34.61 9.41
N SER A 739 1.14 34.09 8.20
CA SER A 739 0.62 34.66 6.94
C SER A 739 0.08 33.67 5.90
N ASP A 740 -0.38 32.48 6.31
CA ASP A 740 -1.05 31.49 5.44
C ASP A 740 -2.44 31.98 4.95
N LEU A 741 -2.41 33.03 4.10
CA LEU A 741 -3.53 33.98 3.88
C LEU A 741 -3.70 34.59 2.46
N GLU A 742 -2.65 35.10 1.77
CA GLU A 742 -2.82 35.90 0.52
C GLU A 742 -1.96 35.56 -0.72
N SER A 743 -1.20 34.43 -0.72
CA SER A 743 -0.92 33.58 -1.92
C SER A 743 -0.08 34.06 -3.15
N PHE A 744 0.51 33.09 -3.90
CA PHE A 744 0.89 33.13 -5.37
C PHE A 744 1.98 34.15 -5.87
N PRO A 745 2.39 34.23 -7.18
CA PRO A 745 3.09 33.24 -8.05
C PRO A 745 4.23 33.78 -9.03
N ILE A 746 5.14 32.90 -9.52
CA ILE A 746 5.98 32.89 -10.79
C ILE A 746 6.71 34.18 -11.32
N ILE A 747 8.03 34.14 -11.69
CA ILE A 747 8.67 34.68 -12.96
C ILE A 747 10.24 34.66 -13.01
N THR A 748 10.83 34.58 -14.22
CA THR A 748 12.28 34.58 -14.57
C THR A 748 12.87 35.97 -14.99
N ILE A 749 14.21 36.11 -15.09
CA ILE A 749 14.89 37.37 -15.53
C ILE A 749 16.04 37.14 -16.52
N VAL A 750 15.97 37.70 -17.74
CA VAL A 750 17.14 38.05 -18.60
C VAL A 750 16.93 39.37 -19.39
N ALA A 751 17.90 40.27 -19.27
CA ALA A 751 18.31 41.39 -20.15
C ALA A 751 17.31 42.18 -21.08
N ALA A 752 16.95 43.39 -20.62
CA ALA A 752 17.36 44.71 -21.18
C ALA A 752 16.98 45.22 -22.62
N VAL A 753 17.12 46.56 -22.76
CA VAL A 753 17.20 47.40 -24.00
C VAL A 753 15.91 47.74 -24.79
N ALA A 754 15.12 48.63 -24.19
CA ALA A 754 14.94 50.03 -24.64
C ALA A 754 14.73 50.44 -26.13
N ILE A 755 13.71 51.30 -26.32
CA ILE A 755 13.59 52.37 -27.36
C ILE A 755 13.16 51.96 -28.79
N ALA A 756 11.83 51.86 -28.94
CA ALA A 756 10.99 52.70 -29.82
C ALA A 756 11.07 52.68 -31.38
N ALA A 757 9.85 52.62 -31.94
CA ALA A 757 9.35 53.41 -33.08
C ALA A 757 9.53 52.90 -34.54
N PHE A 758 8.38 52.52 -35.13
CA PHE A 758 8.08 52.33 -36.57
C PHE A 758 8.75 51.13 -37.27
N GLY A 759 8.07 50.40 -38.18
CA GLY A 759 6.66 50.48 -38.60
C GLY A 759 6.38 49.78 -39.95
N LEU A 760 5.09 49.60 -40.27
CA LEU A 760 4.51 48.90 -41.45
C LEU A 760 4.62 47.35 -41.39
N ILE A 761 3.52 46.57 -41.38
CA ILE A 761 2.57 46.23 -42.47
C ILE A 761 3.25 45.31 -43.51
N ILE A 762 2.88 44.03 -43.66
CA ILE A 762 1.73 43.41 -44.37
C ILE A 762 1.39 42.08 -43.65
N PHE A 763 0.17 41.75 -43.17
CA PHE A 763 -1.11 41.46 -43.86
C PHE A 763 -1.22 40.04 -44.51
N GLN A 764 -1.34 38.99 -43.68
CA GLN A 764 -2.45 37.98 -43.58
C GLN A 764 -1.98 36.84 -42.65
N GLN A 765 -2.80 36.07 -41.92
CA GLN A 765 -4.20 35.62 -42.11
C GLN A 765 -4.81 35.21 -40.74
N VAL A 766 -6.16 35.18 -40.59
CA VAL A 766 -6.94 34.66 -39.42
C VAL A 766 -6.64 35.33 -38.04
N VAL A 767 -7.32 36.38 -37.55
CA VAL A 767 -8.76 36.61 -37.25
C VAL A 767 -9.27 35.95 -35.94
N LEU A 768 -9.88 36.63 -34.95
CA LEU A 768 -9.67 37.95 -34.30
C LEU A 768 -10.73 38.19 -33.18
N ASN A 769 -10.30 38.81 -32.07
CA ASN A 769 -11.07 39.69 -31.16
C ASN A 769 -12.48 39.31 -30.63
N LYS A 770 -12.62 39.36 -29.28
CA LYS A 770 -13.24 40.54 -28.62
C LYS A 770 -12.94 40.67 -27.11
N PRO A 771 -12.78 41.89 -26.57
CA PRO A 771 -12.45 42.10 -25.15
C PRO A 771 -13.53 42.85 -24.32
N SER A 772 -13.22 42.98 -23.03
CA SER A 772 -13.49 44.14 -22.16
C SER A 772 -14.79 44.20 -21.31
N LYS A 773 -14.58 44.38 -19.99
CA LYS A 773 -15.57 44.80 -18.98
C LYS A 773 -15.61 46.35 -18.90
N SER A 774 -16.70 46.96 -18.39
CA SER A 774 -16.66 47.73 -17.13
C SER A 774 -17.79 48.77 -16.87
N ASN A 775 -18.22 48.80 -15.59
CA ASN A 775 -18.48 49.94 -14.69
C ASN A 775 -19.44 51.13 -14.99
N LYS A 776 -20.42 51.25 -14.07
CA LYS A 776 -20.74 52.42 -13.21
C LYS A 776 -21.28 53.74 -13.83
N SER A 777 -22.60 53.92 -13.75
CA SER A 777 -23.25 55.05 -13.05
C SER A 777 -24.72 54.72 -12.75
N GLY A 778 -25.45 55.35 -11.81
CA GLY A 778 -25.05 56.27 -10.76
C GLY A 778 -26.22 57.01 -10.07
N LYS A 779 -26.54 56.62 -8.82
CA LYS A 779 -27.31 57.38 -7.79
C LYS A 779 -28.83 57.68 -7.96
N LYS A 780 -29.57 57.33 -6.89
CA LYS A 780 -30.62 58.11 -6.17
C LYS A 780 -32.10 58.15 -6.63
N SER A 781 -32.85 57.16 -6.12
CA SER A 781 -33.80 57.29 -4.96
C SER A 781 -35.09 58.14 -5.01
N ARG A 782 -36.15 57.56 -4.38
CA ARG A 782 -37.42 58.17 -3.87
C ARG A 782 -38.38 58.70 -4.96
N GLY A 783 -39.67 58.35 -5.01
CA GLY A 783 -40.54 57.59 -4.09
C GLY A 783 -41.90 58.30 -3.97
N GLY A 784 -43.05 57.63 -4.16
CA GLY A 784 -44.35 58.32 -4.27
C GLY A 784 -45.60 57.41 -4.23
N ALA A 785 -46.19 57.29 -3.06
CA ALA A 785 -47.17 56.29 -2.66
C ALA A 785 -48.61 56.36 -3.28
N ASN A 786 -49.18 55.16 -3.54
CA ASN A 786 -50.44 54.66 -2.95
C ASN A 786 -51.82 55.35 -3.22
N LYS A 787 -52.78 54.63 -3.85
CA LYS A 787 -54.14 54.39 -3.28
C LYS A 787 -55.00 53.31 -3.98
N LYS A 788 -56.08 52.88 -3.31
CA LYS A 788 -56.85 51.63 -3.53
C LYS A 788 -58.31 51.81 -4.02
N SER A 789 -58.88 50.69 -4.50
CA SER A 789 -60.31 50.35 -4.58
C SER A 789 -60.83 49.75 -3.23
N GLY A 790 -61.96 49.05 -3.08
CA GLY A 790 -62.88 48.42 -4.03
C GLY A 790 -64.13 47.76 -3.39
N GLY A 791 -64.67 46.70 -4.03
CA GLY A 791 -65.99 46.11 -3.75
C GLY A 791 -66.08 45.04 -2.64
N LYS A 792 -67.32 44.59 -2.34
CA LYS A 792 -67.68 43.64 -1.26
C LYS A 792 -68.78 42.65 -1.70
N GLY A 793 -68.87 41.45 -1.09
CA GLY A 793 -70.18 40.78 -0.97
C GLY A 793 -70.29 39.26 -0.77
N LYS A 794 -69.94 38.71 0.41
CA LYS A 794 -70.65 37.57 1.03
C LYS A 794 -70.67 37.78 2.56
N LYS A 795 -71.78 37.46 3.25
CA LYS A 795 -71.83 37.44 4.73
C LYS A 795 -71.18 36.15 5.25
N ARG A 796 -70.52 36.21 6.41
CA ARG A 796 -69.98 35.05 7.14
C ARG A 796 -70.95 34.63 8.24
N LEU A 797 -70.90 33.35 8.65
CA LEU A 797 -71.78 32.78 9.69
C LEU A 797 -71.35 33.22 11.10
N PHE A 798 -70.04 33.34 11.32
CA PHE A 798 -69.43 34.05 12.43
C PHE A 798 -69.01 35.45 11.93
N SER A 799 -69.08 36.46 12.79
CA SER A 799 -68.37 37.73 12.57
C SER A 799 -66.85 37.51 12.54
N LYS A 800 -66.06 38.57 12.37
CA LYS A 800 -64.60 38.44 12.49
C LYS A 800 -64.14 38.31 13.94
N ASP A 801 -64.96 38.80 14.86
CA ASP A 801 -64.56 39.05 16.24
C ASP A 801 -64.91 37.83 17.11
N GLU A 802 -65.92 37.03 16.71
CA GLU A 802 -66.27 35.71 17.26
C GLU A 802 -65.33 34.56 16.80
N ILE A 803 -64.28 34.83 16.01
CA ILE A 803 -63.41 33.77 15.45
C ILE A 803 -62.58 33.05 16.53
N PRO A 804 -61.91 33.75 17.48
CA PRO A 804 -61.13 33.10 18.54
C PRO A 804 -62.04 32.36 19.54
N ASP A 805 -63.16 32.98 19.94
CA ASP A 805 -64.14 32.37 20.85
C ASP A 805 -64.71 31.07 20.26
N ARG A 806 -64.94 31.04 18.95
CA ARG A 806 -65.34 29.84 18.20
C ARG A 806 -64.26 28.76 18.24
N GLU A 807 -62.98 29.12 18.10
CA GLU A 807 -61.87 28.16 18.13
C GLU A 807 -61.74 27.53 19.53
N ALA A 808 -61.78 28.34 20.60
CA ALA A 808 -61.84 27.83 21.97
C ALA A 808 -63.11 26.98 22.26
N ALA A 809 -64.25 27.33 21.66
CA ALA A 809 -65.48 26.54 21.78
C ALA A 809 -65.47 25.25 20.95
N VAL A 810 -64.64 25.14 19.91
CA VAL A 810 -64.39 23.90 19.14
C VAL A 810 -63.46 22.99 19.91
N ASP A 811 -62.36 23.54 20.45
CA ASP A 811 -61.38 22.83 21.28
C ASP A 811 -62.05 22.19 22.50
N TRP A 812 -62.77 23.00 23.29
CA TRP A 812 -63.58 22.50 24.42
C TRP A 812 -64.61 21.44 24.01
N ALA A 813 -65.32 21.66 22.90
CA ALA A 813 -66.31 20.71 22.42
C ALA A 813 -65.69 19.41 21.88
N GLN A 814 -64.40 19.41 21.54
CA GLN A 814 -63.67 18.20 21.14
C GLN A 814 -63.30 17.41 22.39
N THR A 815 -62.61 18.04 23.35
CA THR A 815 -62.21 17.37 24.61
C THR A 815 -63.41 16.77 25.35
N THR A 816 -64.52 17.50 25.47
CA THR A 816 -65.72 16.98 26.17
C THR A 816 -66.44 15.85 25.40
N LEU A 817 -66.30 15.76 24.06
CA LEU A 817 -66.75 14.59 23.30
C LEU A 817 -65.79 13.39 23.44
N GLU A 818 -64.48 13.64 23.53
CA GLU A 818 -63.44 12.62 23.77
C GLU A 818 -63.52 12.04 25.20
N GLU A 819 -63.90 12.86 26.19
CA GLU A 819 -64.27 12.44 27.55
C GLU A 819 -65.60 11.66 27.62
N GLY A 820 -66.34 11.55 26.52
CA GLY A 820 -67.51 10.68 26.37
C GLY A 820 -68.88 11.30 26.65
N GLU A 821 -69.01 12.64 26.68
CA GLU A 821 -70.35 13.25 26.68
C GLU A 821 -71.07 13.06 25.32
N SER A 822 -72.40 13.01 25.35
CA SER A 822 -73.23 12.98 24.14
C SER A 822 -73.33 14.36 23.48
N GLU A 823 -73.34 14.41 22.14
CA GLU A 823 -73.47 15.65 21.35
C GLU A 823 -74.66 16.55 21.74
N ASP A 824 -75.80 15.99 22.15
CA ASP A 824 -76.95 16.80 22.55
C ASP A 824 -76.72 17.55 23.86
N SER A 825 -75.90 17.01 24.77
CA SER A 825 -75.46 17.69 26.01
C SER A 825 -74.48 18.81 25.69
N VAL A 826 -73.43 18.52 24.91
CA VAL A 826 -72.47 19.53 24.41
C VAL A 826 -73.19 20.65 23.64
N ALA A 827 -74.24 20.31 22.87
CA ALA A 827 -75.08 21.29 22.18
C ALA A 827 -75.91 22.16 23.13
N GLU A 828 -76.47 21.59 24.21
CA GLU A 828 -77.22 22.37 25.22
C GLU A 828 -76.27 23.30 25.99
N GLN A 829 -75.10 22.82 26.40
CA GLN A 829 -74.08 23.62 27.08
C GLN A 829 -73.56 24.79 26.22
N LEU A 830 -73.25 24.56 24.93
CA LEU A 830 -72.87 25.63 24.00
C LEU A 830 -74.00 26.66 23.75
N GLN A 831 -75.26 26.23 23.76
CA GLN A 831 -76.39 27.16 23.65
C GLN A 831 -76.60 27.96 24.96
N ALA A 832 -76.25 27.38 26.12
CA ALA A 832 -76.28 28.08 27.41
C ALA A 832 -75.18 29.15 27.55
N THR A 833 -74.00 28.96 26.93
CA THR A 833 -72.94 30.00 26.85
C THR A 833 -73.24 31.09 25.82
N GLY A 834 -74.30 30.96 25.02
CA GLY A 834 -74.84 32.02 24.16
C GLY A 834 -74.69 31.79 22.66
N TRP A 835 -74.09 30.67 22.23
CA TRP A 835 -74.00 30.35 20.80
C TRP A 835 -75.39 30.10 20.19
N SER A 836 -75.64 30.67 19.01
CA SER A 836 -76.88 30.34 18.30
C SER A 836 -76.86 28.90 17.81
N LYS A 837 -78.03 28.25 17.71
CA LYS A 837 -78.18 26.85 17.26
C LYS A 837 -77.55 26.54 15.88
N ALA A 838 -77.27 27.55 15.06
CA ALA A 838 -76.53 27.42 13.81
C ALA A 838 -75.00 27.47 14.01
N GLN A 839 -74.51 28.26 14.95
CA GLN A 839 -73.09 28.29 15.37
C GLN A 839 -72.75 27.04 16.17
N THR A 840 -73.58 26.63 17.13
CA THR A 840 -73.41 25.37 17.91
C THR A 840 -73.25 24.15 17.01
N ARG A 841 -74.11 24.01 15.99
CA ARG A 841 -74.02 22.93 14.99
C ARG A 841 -72.81 23.03 14.07
N ALA A 842 -72.25 24.24 13.89
CA ALA A 842 -70.99 24.41 13.17
C ALA A 842 -69.78 24.10 14.07
N ILE A 843 -69.85 24.41 15.36
CA ILE A 843 -68.84 24.10 16.38
C ILE A 843 -68.73 22.59 16.57
N ILE A 844 -69.82 21.88 16.87
CA ILE A 844 -69.82 20.41 17.02
C ILE A 844 -69.44 19.66 15.72
N LYS A 845 -69.65 20.28 14.56
CA LYS A 845 -69.17 19.76 13.27
C LYS A 845 -67.70 20.09 12.97
N LEU A 846 -67.10 21.02 13.69
CA LEU A 846 -65.67 21.34 13.63
C LEU A 846 -64.89 20.55 14.69
N SER A 847 -65.47 20.27 15.86
CA SER A 847 -64.86 19.49 16.96
C SER A 847 -64.91 17.97 16.75
N LYS A 848 -64.88 17.55 15.48
CA LYS A 848 -65.03 16.17 14.99
C LYS A 848 -64.19 15.94 13.72
N LYS A 849 -63.24 16.84 13.41
CA LYS A 849 -62.97 17.19 12.03
C LYS A 849 -61.62 17.86 11.77
#